data_AF-A0A496TT08-F1
#
_entry.id   AF-A0A496TT08-F1
#
_cell.length_a   1.000
_cell.length_b   1.000
_cell.length_c   1.000
_cell.angle_alpha   90.00
_cell.angle_beta   90.00
_cell.angle_gamma   90.00
#
_symmetry.space_group_name_H-M   'P 1'
#
loop_
_entity.id
_entity.type
_entity.pdbx_description
1 polymer ?
#
loop_
_entity_poly.entity_id
_entity_poly.type
_entity_poly.pdbx_seq_one_letter_code
_entity_poly.pdbx_strand_id
1 'polypeptide(L)'
;MKRNNLIFIITIFILFLSVSPLKSQVPRSFYKKGFPRSSGRFEPGVKGKSDIEFFYKTNYYGYYYDIKATFPFEKVPACKITKVMVNNREVKKFVVLNNYRFSKFKESNGIDDLVIMCTANWKYNRKYTVKAYGKTRSGKMIEISVSSTAPVKNVEFRYPDKTFNSRYTVIKSDTKEINGIKLNSVKINDLPVKKFKVDGNNILFPLKWVPKKQYNITLNGDKKNVNLKIISPEVQMKFGYPSSNFPYYYLSYTFSRDKFPAFEVKEVSVNNIEVRDFKMTDDGDNAYDKKVTGNTDLSITVRCNWEKGKWYSLTVKGTDENDKPVVLNAKGYAENGRGYWNNDWKYYATVILKETDGIKRVQEPVHIKMALYADRLTDPEKEIRVIEIDPYKLRRNKNPYREIPSQVYNIYTWNNRKLINKVEVDKDTGKRIIRYLPTTTLDVAFFADVLPYSEKVYLVFYGNPDALKPFYTSDLQISGPEIGQTVENNMFKIDLDDKSGAFFTIFMKQGKNVLLEHKLETNGAVHWNPGCYSPPHSWVHASDWENPDFKQITGPVFHMTKRNALLPHLNNVKAMITYIFYSGKPYVITTTLMEILEDIYVKALRNGEIVFNHKQFNEFVYKSPMGNIKGIKIKGSKPHPGHAIEIPYNTPWLAFINREKKIGFGGITIELVNTNKSGGLDDVEQPYIYVANGPWIYWSRALHYTFGSNNTSRMSRVAKGSIYYEKNAYMPFVLGDKSTEEFKTIEDISLILKHPLHKRYFLDTDNRNNREWVAPILVEPFDEGVKGAIGGKKKKVKK
;
A
#
# COMPACT_ATOMS: atom_id res chain seq x y z
N MET A 1 -32.09 -57.95 -36.84
CA MET A 1 -31.34 -59.22 -36.99
C MET A 1 -30.03 -59.10 -36.22
N LYS A 2 -29.83 -60.00 -35.22
CA LYS A 2 -28.61 -60.46 -34.49
C LYS A 2 -27.53 -59.41 -34.14
N ARG A 3 -27.28 -58.98 -32.89
CA ARG A 3 -26.95 -59.65 -31.60
C ARG A 3 -25.65 -60.48 -31.62
N ASN A 4 -24.63 -60.01 -30.89
CA ASN A 4 -23.88 -60.70 -29.81
C ASN A 4 -22.72 -59.78 -29.34
N ASN A 5 -22.75 -59.18 -28.14
CA ASN A 5 -22.48 -59.72 -26.79
C ASN A 5 -21.02 -60.14 -26.54
N LEU A 6 -20.32 -59.39 -25.69
CA LEU A 6 -19.59 -59.98 -24.57
C LEU A 6 -19.64 -59.06 -23.34
N ILE A 7 -20.12 -59.66 -22.26
CA ILE A 7 -20.33 -59.15 -20.89
C ILE A 7 -19.04 -59.34 -20.09
N PHE A 8 -18.68 -58.42 -19.18
CA PHE A 8 -18.06 -58.84 -17.90
C PHE A 8 -18.31 -57.81 -16.76
N ILE A 9 -19.33 -58.14 -15.96
CA ILE A 9 -19.47 -58.11 -14.50
C ILE A 9 -19.29 -56.81 -13.69
N ILE A 10 -20.42 -56.45 -13.08
CA ILE A 10 -20.66 -55.52 -11.97
C ILE A 10 -20.28 -56.19 -10.64
N THR A 11 -19.61 -55.44 -9.75
CA THR A 11 -19.69 -55.68 -8.29
C THR A 11 -20.04 -54.37 -7.58
N ILE A 12 -21.28 -54.31 -7.09
CA ILE A 12 -21.80 -53.29 -6.18
C ILE A 12 -21.36 -53.65 -4.76
N PHE A 13 -20.73 -52.71 -4.04
CA PHE A 13 -20.63 -52.76 -2.59
C PHE A 13 -21.27 -51.50 -2.01
N ILE A 14 -22.48 -51.68 -1.44
CA ILE A 14 -23.13 -50.72 -0.55
C ILE A 14 -22.50 -50.90 0.82
N LEU A 15 -21.89 -49.85 1.37
CA LEU A 15 -21.59 -49.77 2.80
C LEU A 15 -22.08 -48.42 3.36
N PHE A 16 -23.04 -48.52 4.27
CA PHE A 16 -23.46 -47.47 5.18
C PHE A 16 -22.25 -46.96 5.98
N LEU A 17 -21.98 -45.65 5.92
CA LEU A 17 -21.18 -44.96 6.94
C LEU A 17 -21.83 -43.62 7.30
N SER A 18 -22.15 -43.54 8.59
CA SER A 18 -22.73 -42.42 9.32
C SER A 18 -22.04 -41.08 9.04
N VAL A 19 -22.85 -40.06 8.76
CA VAL A 19 -22.43 -38.65 8.69
C VAL A 19 -22.11 -38.16 10.10
N SER A 20 -20.82 -37.99 10.39
CA SER A 20 -20.32 -37.19 11.52
C SER A 20 -19.57 -35.97 10.97
N PRO A 21 -19.68 -34.79 11.59
CA PRO A 21 -19.11 -33.56 11.06
C PRO A 21 -17.58 -33.59 11.10
N LEU A 22 -16.96 -33.36 9.95
CA LEU A 22 -15.52 -33.12 9.81
C LEU A 22 -15.13 -31.85 10.59
N LYS A 23 -14.78 -32.03 11.86
CA LYS A 23 -14.00 -31.09 12.64
C LYS A 23 -12.66 -30.86 11.94
N SER A 24 -12.30 -29.58 11.77
CA SER A 24 -10.98 -29.15 11.32
C SER A 24 -9.88 -29.67 12.25
N GLN A 25 -9.28 -30.81 11.89
CA GLN A 25 -8.05 -31.27 12.54
C GLN A 25 -6.85 -30.51 11.96
N VAL A 26 -6.50 -29.42 12.63
CA VAL A 26 -5.14 -28.87 12.59
C VAL A 26 -4.20 -29.93 13.17
N PRO A 27 -3.12 -30.35 12.48
CA PRO A 27 -2.17 -31.28 13.06
C PRO A 27 -1.42 -30.61 14.23
N ARG A 28 -1.84 -30.90 15.45
CA ARG A 28 -1.05 -30.68 16.67
C ARG A 28 -0.18 -31.92 16.89
N SER A 29 1.11 -31.85 16.54
CA SER A 29 2.23 -32.37 17.33
C SER A 29 3.49 -32.58 16.47
N PHE A 30 4.34 -31.57 16.35
CA PHE A 30 5.78 -31.74 16.09
C PHE A 30 6.53 -30.52 16.65
N TYR A 31 6.46 -30.30 17.97
CA TYR A 31 7.27 -29.30 18.67
C TYR A 31 7.89 -29.93 19.92
N LYS A 32 8.91 -30.77 19.72
CA LYS A 32 9.87 -31.15 20.77
C LYS A 32 11.29 -30.93 20.24
N LYS A 33 11.69 -29.66 20.21
CA LYS A 33 13.05 -29.11 20.44
C LYS A 33 13.02 -27.64 20.02
N GLY A 34 13.12 -26.74 21.01
CA GLY A 34 13.07 -25.30 20.80
C GLY A 34 14.31 -24.79 20.09
N PHE A 35 14.17 -24.45 18.80
CA PHE A 35 15.11 -23.57 18.13
C PHE A 35 14.77 -22.11 18.45
N PRO A 36 15.76 -21.23 18.69
CA PRO A 36 15.52 -19.81 18.93
C PRO A 36 14.94 -19.10 17.69
N ARG A 37 14.06 -18.12 17.91
CA ARG A 37 13.42 -17.30 16.88
C ARG A 37 14.47 -16.59 16.01
N SER A 38 14.43 -16.78 14.69
CA SER A 38 15.04 -15.81 13.77
C SER A 38 14.16 -14.55 13.78
N SER A 39 14.65 -13.47 14.37
CA SER A 39 13.92 -12.23 14.64
C SER A 39 13.21 -11.64 13.40
N GLY A 40 12.02 -11.08 13.62
CA GLY A 40 11.38 -10.18 12.64
C GLY A 40 9.86 -10.29 12.46
N ARG A 41 9.24 -11.47 12.56
CA ARG A 41 7.77 -11.64 12.41
C ARG A 41 7.20 -12.51 13.53
N PHE A 42 5.91 -12.38 13.83
CA PHE A 42 5.17 -13.34 14.66
C PHE A 42 5.24 -14.75 14.02
N GLU A 43 5.82 -15.70 14.75
CA GLU A 43 5.70 -17.13 14.45
C GLU A 43 4.80 -17.75 15.54
N PRO A 44 3.64 -18.33 15.17
CA PRO A 44 2.75 -18.96 16.16
C PRO A 44 3.50 -20.00 16.99
N GLY A 45 3.51 -19.82 18.31
CA GLY A 45 4.14 -20.75 19.26
C GLY A 45 5.58 -20.43 19.68
N VAL A 46 6.22 -19.37 19.17
CA VAL A 46 7.60 -18.99 19.52
C VAL A 46 7.64 -17.62 20.22
N LYS A 47 8.06 -17.57 21.51
CA LYS A 47 8.15 -16.32 22.28
C LYS A 47 9.34 -15.46 21.84
N GLY A 48 9.11 -14.18 21.56
CA GLY A 48 10.17 -13.19 21.35
C GLY A 48 10.91 -12.81 22.64
N LYS A 49 12.19 -12.41 22.54
CA LYS A 49 12.99 -11.90 23.65
C LYS A 49 13.31 -10.42 23.43
N SER A 50 13.14 -9.61 24.46
CA SER A 50 13.68 -8.24 24.48
C SER A 50 15.20 -8.31 24.68
N ASP A 51 15.98 -7.68 23.81
CA ASP A 51 17.45 -7.65 23.93
C ASP A 51 18.06 -6.34 23.41
N ILE A 52 19.33 -6.09 23.74
CA ILE A 52 20.16 -5.05 23.15
C ILE A 52 21.39 -5.69 22.51
N GLU A 53 21.56 -5.47 21.21
CA GLU A 53 22.79 -5.77 20.49
C GLU A 53 23.67 -4.51 20.41
N PHE A 54 24.97 -4.69 20.63
CA PHE A 54 25.97 -3.61 20.65
C PHE A 54 26.88 -3.71 19.42
N PHE A 55 27.12 -2.58 18.76
CA PHE A 55 27.90 -2.48 17.53
C PHE A 55 28.97 -1.40 17.66
N TYR A 56 30.07 -1.53 16.90
CA TYR A 56 30.86 -0.35 16.53
C TYR A 56 29.98 0.58 15.71
N LYS A 57 30.25 1.89 15.72
CA LYS A 57 29.46 2.89 15.00
C LYS A 57 29.29 2.45 13.53
N THR A 58 28.10 1.96 13.20
CA THR A 58 27.76 1.31 11.93
C THR A 58 26.73 2.16 11.21
N ASN A 59 26.77 2.19 9.88
CA ASN A 59 25.79 2.89 9.06
C ASN A 59 24.69 1.94 8.56
N TYR A 60 23.43 2.32 8.75
CA TYR A 60 22.27 1.66 8.15
C TYR A 60 21.48 2.68 7.32
N TYR A 61 21.62 2.61 5.98
CA TYR A 61 20.98 3.53 5.03
C TYR A 61 21.15 5.02 5.38
N GLY A 62 22.39 5.45 5.65
CA GLY A 62 22.70 6.83 6.04
C GLY A 62 22.63 7.12 7.54
N TYR A 63 22.08 6.21 8.36
CA TYR A 63 21.94 6.40 9.81
C TYR A 63 23.03 5.67 10.59
N TYR A 64 23.83 6.42 11.35
CA TYR A 64 24.81 5.82 12.26
C TYR A 64 24.15 5.34 13.56
N TYR A 65 24.51 4.14 14.01
CA TYR A 65 24.06 3.56 15.28
C TYR A 65 25.18 2.71 15.91
N ASP A 66 25.13 2.54 17.24
CA ASP A 66 26.01 1.66 18.00
C ASP A 66 25.23 0.75 18.97
N ILE A 67 23.93 1.01 19.15
CA ILE A 67 22.98 0.21 19.91
C ILE A 67 21.78 -0.16 19.01
N LYS A 68 21.33 -1.40 19.14
CA LYS A 68 20.10 -1.92 18.55
C LYS A 68 19.27 -2.62 19.64
N ALA A 69 18.20 -1.99 20.09
CA ALA A 69 17.26 -2.56 21.04
C ALA A 69 16.11 -3.24 20.30
N THR A 70 15.76 -4.46 20.69
CA THR A 70 14.63 -5.22 20.12
C THR A 70 13.55 -5.43 21.18
N PHE A 71 12.30 -5.17 20.81
CA PHE A 71 11.12 -5.38 21.63
C PHE A 71 10.15 -6.32 20.91
N PRO A 72 9.69 -7.38 21.59
CA PRO A 72 8.80 -8.35 20.98
C PRO A 72 7.40 -7.74 20.77
N PHE A 73 6.76 -8.03 19.64
CA PHE A 73 5.49 -7.41 19.23
C PHE A 73 4.36 -7.60 20.27
N GLU A 74 4.40 -8.68 21.06
CA GLU A 74 3.44 -8.95 22.13
C GLU A 74 3.43 -7.85 23.20
N LYS A 75 4.53 -7.10 23.32
CA LYS A 75 4.69 -5.99 24.28
C LYS A 75 4.46 -4.61 23.67
N VAL A 76 4.29 -4.52 22.35
CA VAL A 76 4.27 -3.25 21.63
C VAL A 76 3.08 -3.22 20.68
N PRO A 77 2.00 -2.47 20.98
CA PRO A 77 0.91 -2.28 20.02
C PRO A 77 1.34 -1.39 18.86
N ALA A 78 0.46 -1.19 17.87
CA ALA A 78 0.67 -0.20 16.83
C ALA A 78 0.68 1.21 17.44
N CYS A 79 1.78 1.93 17.29
CA CYS A 79 1.96 3.25 17.91
C CYS A 79 3.08 4.06 17.25
N LYS A 80 3.07 5.38 17.43
CA LYS A 80 4.17 6.25 17.04
C LYS A 80 5.13 6.41 18.21
N ILE A 81 6.40 6.06 18.05
CA ILE A 81 7.45 6.28 19.03
C ILE A 81 7.85 7.75 19.00
N THR A 82 7.57 8.46 20.09
CA THR A 82 7.80 9.89 20.22
C THR A 82 9.13 10.19 20.87
N LYS A 83 9.62 9.32 21.75
CA LYS A 83 10.83 9.55 22.54
C LYS A 83 11.57 8.24 22.84
N VAL A 84 12.91 8.29 22.81
CA VAL A 84 13.79 7.19 23.19
C VAL A 84 14.81 7.69 24.20
N MET A 85 15.01 6.96 25.29
CA MET A 85 16.03 7.23 26.29
C MET A 85 16.99 6.05 26.41
N VAL A 86 18.28 6.34 26.57
CA VAL A 86 19.32 5.37 26.91
C VAL A 86 19.92 5.78 28.25
N ASN A 87 19.82 4.92 29.27
CA ASN A 87 20.26 5.23 30.65
C ASN A 87 19.74 6.60 31.15
N ASN A 88 18.44 6.83 30.97
CA ASN A 88 17.74 8.07 31.34
C ASN A 88 18.20 9.35 30.60
N ARG A 89 19.01 9.21 29.53
CA ARG A 89 19.35 10.33 28.63
C ARG A 89 18.58 10.20 27.34
N GLU A 90 17.90 11.26 26.94
CA GLU A 90 17.16 11.28 25.68
C GLU A 90 18.10 11.25 24.47
N VAL A 91 17.78 10.40 23.49
CA VAL A 91 18.55 10.27 22.27
C VAL A 91 17.92 11.10 21.16
N LYS A 92 18.65 12.11 20.68
CA LYS A 92 18.15 13.05 19.64
C LYS A 92 17.90 12.37 18.29
N LYS A 93 18.74 11.41 17.89
CA LYS A 93 18.64 10.69 16.60
C LYS A 93 18.50 9.19 16.84
N PHE A 94 17.36 8.65 16.45
CA PHE A 94 17.10 7.21 16.48
C PHE A 94 16.24 6.81 15.28
N VAL A 95 16.37 5.55 14.92
CA VAL A 95 15.61 4.89 13.87
C VAL A 95 14.74 3.82 14.49
N VAL A 96 13.53 3.71 13.98
CA VAL A 96 12.61 2.61 14.31
C VAL A 96 12.54 1.68 13.12
N LEU A 97 12.54 0.38 13.36
CA LEU A 97 12.25 -0.62 12.36
C LEU A 97 11.17 -1.56 12.83
N ASN A 98 10.27 -1.92 11.92
CA ASN A 98 9.37 -3.06 12.08
C ASN A 98 9.91 -4.18 11.20
N ASN A 99 10.21 -5.34 11.79
CA ASN A 99 10.77 -6.45 11.02
C ASN A 99 11.98 -6.03 10.18
N TYR A 100 12.92 -5.26 10.75
CA TYR A 100 14.09 -4.68 10.05
C TYR A 100 13.78 -3.81 8.81
N ARG A 101 12.54 -3.35 8.63
CA ARG A 101 12.19 -2.33 7.63
C ARG A 101 12.13 -0.97 8.29
N PHE A 102 12.77 0.01 7.67
CA PHE A 102 12.83 1.37 8.17
C PHE A 102 11.43 1.98 8.32
N SER A 103 11.11 2.48 9.50
CA SER A 103 9.90 3.24 9.76
C SER A 103 10.22 4.73 9.71
N LYS A 104 9.95 5.37 8.56
CA LYS A 104 10.26 6.78 8.32
C LYS A 104 9.65 7.72 9.36
N PHE A 105 8.50 7.36 9.91
CA PHE A 105 7.75 8.16 10.87
C PHE A 105 7.90 7.68 12.32
N LYS A 106 8.86 6.79 12.56
CA LYS A 106 9.17 6.22 13.89
C LYS A 106 8.02 5.43 14.51
N GLU A 107 7.26 4.71 13.69
CA GLU A 107 6.06 3.98 14.10
C GLU A 107 6.34 2.47 14.27
N SER A 108 5.71 1.86 15.27
CA SER A 108 5.54 0.41 15.47
C SER A 108 4.27 -0.06 14.75
N ASN A 109 4.32 -1.19 14.05
CA ASN A 109 3.13 -1.76 13.38
C ASN A 109 2.30 -2.68 14.28
N GLY A 110 2.77 -2.97 15.50
CA GLY A 110 2.06 -3.80 16.48
C GLY A 110 1.91 -5.28 16.13
N ILE A 111 2.59 -5.76 15.07
CA ILE A 111 2.50 -7.13 14.56
C ILE A 111 3.90 -7.76 14.46
N ASP A 112 4.90 -6.94 14.17
CA ASP A 112 6.31 -7.31 14.09
C ASP A 112 7.07 -6.81 15.32
N ASP A 113 8.21 -7.44 15.60
CA ASP A 113 9.09 -6.95 16.65
C ASP A 113 9.57 -5.54 16.31
N LEU A 114 9.48 -4.66 17.30
CA LEU A 114 9.96 -3.29 17.20
C LEU A 114 11.46 -3.27 17.45
N VAL A 115 12.23 -2.72 16.52
CA VAL A 115 13.67 -2.51 16.68
C VAL A 115 13.95 -1.02 16.72
N ILE A 116 14.75 -0.58 17.68
CA ILE A 116 15.23 0.80 17.81
C ILE A 116 16.73 0.80 17.65
N MET A 117 17.23 1.51 16.64
CA MET A 117 18.66 1.75 16.43
C MET A 117 18.99 3.18 16.83
N CYS A 118 20.00 3.36 17.66
CA CYS A 118 20.42 4.68 18.11
C CYS A 118 21.90 4.72 18.49
N THR A 119 22.42 5.92 18.73
CA THR A 119 23.79 6.14 19.23
C THR A 119 23.77 6.41 20.73
N ALA A 120 24.56 5.64 21.48
CA ALA A 120 24.72 5.79 22.91
C ALA A 120 26.18 6.00 23.36
N ASN A 121 27.14 5.89 22.43
CA ASN A 121 28.58 5.86 22.70
C ASN A 121 28.89 4.90 23.86
N TRP A 122 28.42 3.66 23.71
CA TRP A 122 28.42 2.70 24.80
C TRP A 122 29.85 2.32 25.22
N LYS A 123 30.03 1.98 26.50
CA LYS A 123 31.31 1.55 27.08
C LYS A 123 31.21 0.09 27.48
N TYR A 124 32.27 -0.66 27.25
CA TYR A 124 32.39 -2.07 27.61
C TYR A 124 32.04 -2.32 29.08
N ASN A 125 31.42 -3.47 29.36
CA ASN A 125 31.01 -3.91 30.69
C ASN A 125 30.05 -2.95 31.43
N ARG A 126 29.45 -1.98 30.76
CA ARG A 126 28.40 -1.14 31.35
C ARG A 126 27.01 -1.67 31.00
N LYS A 127 26.10 -1.59 31.96
CA LYS A 127 24.68 -1.86 31.73
C LYS A 127 24.04 -0.68 30.97
N TYR A 128 23.28 -1.01 29.94
CA TYR A 128 22.48 -0.07 29.17
C TYR A 128 21.02 -0.45 29.26
N THR A 129 20.17 0.55 29.51
CA THR A 129 18.71 0.45 29.48
C THR A 129 18.19 1.36 28.40
N VAL A 130 17.50 0.80 27.41
CA VAL A 130 16.78 1.55 26.38
C VAL A 130 15.31 1.60 26.78
N LYS A 131 14.77 2.81 26.96
CA LYS A 131 13.34 3.07 27.13
C LYS A 131 12.78 3.75 25.90
N ALA A 132 11.60 3.34 25.44
CA ALA A 132 10.89 4.01 24.36
C ALA A 132 9.47 4.38 24.81
N TYR A 133 9.06 5.59 24.44
CA TYR A 133 7.74 6.14 24.70
C TYR A 133 7.01 6.35 23.37
N GLY A 134 5.73 6.04 23.34
CA GLY A 134 4.92 6.24 22.15
C GLY A 134 3.45 6.51 22.44
N LYS A 135 2.72 6.85 21.39
CA LYS A 135 1.28 7.14 21.43
C LYS A 135 0.57 6.28 20.38
N THR A 136 -0.45 5.53 20.82
CA THR A 136 -1.33 4.78 19.91
C THR A 136 -2.28 5.73 19.17
N ARG A 137 -2.99 5.24 18.15
CA ARG A 137 -3.98 6.04 17.42
C ARG A 137 -5.09 6.61 18.31
N SER A 138 -5.56 5.86 19.31
CA SER A 138 -6.58 6.34 20.26
C SER A 138 -6.03 7.34 21.28
N GLY A 139 -4.73 7.64 21.22
CA GLY A 139 -4.07 8.56 22.13
C GLY A 139 -3.52 7.93 23.40
N LYS A 140 -3.71 6.62 23.62
CA LYS A 140 -3.12 5.90 24.76
C LYS A 140 -1.60 5.93 24.69
N MET A 141 -0.96 6.30 25.80
CA MET A 141 0.50 6.32 25.97
C MET A 141 1.05 4.91 26.18
N ILE A 142 2.24 4.66 25.63
CA ILE A 142 2.98 3.39 25.71
C ILE A 142 4.38 3.68 26.24
N GLU A 143 4.84 2.89 27.20
CA GLU A 143 6.22 2.85 27.68
C GLU A 143 6.74 1.41 27.61
N ILE A 144 7.90 1.21 26.98
CA ILE A 144 8.58 -0.09 26.90
C ILE A 144 10.05 0.09 27.24
N SER A 145 10.66 -0.93 27.88
CA SER A 145 12.06 -0.89 28.25
C SER A 145 12.76 -2.24 28.13
N VAL A 146 14.06 -2.20 27.85
CA VAL A 146 14.95 -3.37 27.81
C VAL A 146 16.31 -2.99 28.34
N SER A 147 16.96 -3.91 29.04
CA SER A 147 18.33 -3.71 29.53
C SER A 147 19.24 -4.87 29.14
N SER A 148 20.49 -4.56 28.82
CA SER A 148 21.56 -5.53 28.58
C SER A 148 22.91 -4.93 28.98
N THR A 149 23.88 -5.79 29.25
CA THR A 149 25.25 -5.36 29.56
C THR A 149 26.08 -5.38 28.29
N ALA A 150 26.74 -4.27 27.99
CA ALA A 150 27.65 -4.16 26.85
C ALA A 150 28.74 -5.24 26.90
N PRO A 151 29.14 -5.80 25.75
CA PRO A 151 30.12 -6.88 25.69
C PRO A 151 31.47 -6.46 26.27
N VAL A 152 32.36 -7.44 26.45
CA VAL A 152 33.77 -7.20 26.77
C VAL A 152 34.52 -6.79 25.48
N LYS A 153 35.62 -6.03 25.62
CA LYS A 153 36.27 -5.30 24.52
C LYS A 153 36.78 -6.18 23.38
N ASN A 154 36.32 -5.91 22.15
CA ASN A 154 36.74 -6.56 20.92
C ASN A 154 37.38 -5.56 19.91
N VAL A 155 37.90 -6.11 18.82
CA VAL A 155 38.83 -5.52 17.82
C VAL A 155 38.11 -4.68 16.75
N GLU A 156 38.67 -3.52 16.36
CA GLU A 156 38.18 -2.66 15.27
C GLU A 156 39.03 -2.83 13.99
N PHE A 157 38.41 -2.99 12.82
CA PHE A 157 39.08 -3.05 11.50
C PHE A 157 39.08 -1.68 10.82
N ARG A 158 40.21 -1.26 10.24
CA ARG A 158 40.31 -0.02 9.44
C ARG A 158 41.09 -0.21 8.15
N TYR A 159 40.71 0.53 7.11
CA TYR A 159 41.54 0.78 5.93
C TYR A 159 42.55 1.90 6.26
N PRO A 160 43.83 1.81 5.87
CA PRO A 160 44.82 2.80 6.26
C PRO A 160 44.91 4.02 5.34
N ASP A 161 45.41 5.08 5.97
CA ASP A 161 45.88 6.37 5.48
C ASP A 161 47.23 6.26 4.71
N LYS A 162 47.59 7.33 3.98
CA LYS A 162 48.59 7.50 2.91
C LYS A 162 50.04 7.08 3.20
N THR A 163 50.41 6.74 4.44
CA THR A 163 51.82 6.50 4.82
C THR A 163 52.33 5.08 4.56
N PHE A 164 51.45 4.17 4.14
CA PHE A 164 51.74 2.75 4.06
C PHE A 164 51.16 2.18 2.75
N ASN A 165 52.02 1.90 1.77
CA ASN A 165 51.68 1.66 0.35
C ASN A 165 51.05 0.26 0.01
N SER A 166 50.25 -0.31 0.90
CA SER A 166 49.44 -1.52 0.65
C SER A 166 48.27 -1.61 1.66
N ARG A 167 47.33 -2.58 1.55
CA ARG A 167 46.22 -2.68 2.53
C ARG A 167 46.76 -3.27 3.85
N TYR A 168 46.66 -2.54 4.97
CA TYR A 168 47.08 -3.03 6.30
C TYR A 168 45.86 -3.33 7.18
N THR A 169 46.00 -4.30 8.09
CA THR A 169 45.03 -4.53 9.17
C THR A 169 45.52 -3.78 10.40
N VAL A 170 44.61 -3.03 11.04
CA VAL A 170 44.86 -2.42 12.34
C VAL A 170 44.14 -3.26 13.39
N ILE A 171 44.87 -3.79 14.38
CA ILE A 171 44.26 -4.33 15.59
C ILE A 171 44.32 -3.22 16.63
N LYS A 172 43.16 -2.67 16.97
CA LYS A 172 43.04 -1.83 18.15
C LYS A 172 42.90 -2.69 19.39
N SER A 173 43.92 -2.67 20.24
CA SER A 173 43.75 -3.10 21.61
C SER A 173 43.31 -1.89 22.40
N ASP A 174 42.21 -1.98 23.11
CA ASP A 174 42.22 -1.31 24.41
C ASP A 174 41.88 -2.29 25.54
N THR A 175 42.12 -3.58 25.29
CA THR A 175 42.10 -4.65 26.27
C THR A 175 43.29 -4.48 27.21
N LYS A 176 43.10 -4.62 28.53
CA LYS A 176 44.21 -4.71 29.51
C LYS A 176 45.21 -5.83 29.17
N GLU A 177 44.84 -6.73 28.26
CA GLU A 177 45.63 -7.88 27.85
C GLU A 177 46.74 -7.59 26.85
N ILE A 178 46.73 -6.47 26.14
CA ILE A 178 47.77 -6.10 25.14
C ILE A 178 48.45 -4.78 25.51
N ASN A 179 47.87 -3.99 26.42
CA ASN A 179 48.49 -2.77 26.96
C ASN A 179 49.77 -3.09 27.75
N GLY A 180 50.89 -2.44 27.39
CA GLY A 180 52.17 -2.58 28.09
C GLY A 180 52.95 -3.85 27.73
N ILE A 181 52.52 -4.60 26.71
CA ILE A 181 53.24 -5.76 26.18
C ILE A 181 54.22 -5.29 25.11
N LYS A 182 55.50 -5.65 25.25
CA LYS A 182 56.48 -5.48 24.18
C LYS A 182 56.32 -6.66 23.22
N LEU A 183 55.83 -6.40 22.02
CA LEU A 183 55.57 -7.44 21.02
C LEU A 183 56.85 -7.88 20.35
N ASN A 184 57.13 -9.18 20.42
CA ASN A 184 58.31 -9.80 19.81
C ASN A 184 58.00 -10.29 18.39
N SER A 185 56.80 -10.85 18.16
CA SER A 185 56.36 -11.25 16.83
C SER A 185 54.83 -11.27 16.70
N VAL A 186 54.35 -11.12 15.47
CA VAL A 186 52.95 -11.33 15.08
C VAL A 186 52.90 -12.50 14.12
N LYS A 187 52.00 -13.46 14.35
CA LYS A 187 51.70 -14.55 13.41
C LYS A 187 50.27 -14.47 12.93
N ILE A 188 50.04 -14.83 11.67
CA ILE A 188 48.71 -14.94 11.06
C ILE A 188 48.59 -16.31 10.43
N ASN A 189 47.64 -17.12 10.90
CA ASN A 189 47.52 -18.54 10.58
C ASN A 189 48.86 -19.25 10.74
N ASP A 190 49.51 -19.04 11.89
CA ASP A 190 50.82 -19.57 12.27
C ASP A 190 52.04 -19.09 11.45
N LEU A 191 51.83 -18.26 10.43
CA LEU A 191 52.90 -17.67 9.63
C LEU A 191 53.38 -16.34 10.22
N PRO A 192 54.70 -16.13 10.38
CA PRO A 192 55.26 -14.90 10.93
C PRO A 192 55.10 -13.71 9.97
N VAL A 193 54.70 -12.56 10.51
CA VAL A 193 54.58 -11.31 9.78
C VAL A 193 55.93 -10.59 9.76
N LYS A 194 56.46 -10.32 8.56
CA LYS A 194 57.80 -9.72 8.37
C LYS A 194 57.92 -8.26 8.83
N LYS A 195 56.83 -7.49 8.83
CA LYS A 195 56.82 -6.06 9.23
C LYS A 195 55.55 -5.77 10.02
N PHE A 196 55.68 -5.23 11.23
CA PHE A 196 54.56 -4.68 12.00
C PHE A 196 55.02 -3.42 12.73
N LYS A 197 54.10 -2.51 13.00
CA LYS A 197 54.34 -1.30 13.81
C LYS A 197 53.40 -1.31 15.00
N VAL A 198 53.93 -0.99 16.17
CA VAL A 198 53.12 -0.70 17.36
C VAL A 198 53.02 0.82 17.47
N ASP A 199 51.81 1.36 17.46
CA ASP A 199 51.53 2.79 17.49
C ASP A 199 50.53 3.09 18.61
N GLY A 200 51.09 3.42 19.79
CA GLY A 200 50.33 3.43 21.05
C GLY A 200 49.75 2.05 21.37
N ASN A 201 48.44 1.96 21.54
CA ASN A 201 47.74 0.69 21.79
C ASN A 201 47.30 -0.05 20.51
N ASN A 202 47.79 0.38 19.34
CA ASN A 202 47.44 -0.20 18.06
C ASN A 202 48.59 -1.05 17.51
N ILE A 203 48.25 -2.18 16.90
CA ILE A 203 49.21 -3.02 16.19
C ILE A 203 48.84 -2.99 14.71
N LEU A 204 49.78 -2.57 13.87
CA LEU A 204 49.61 -2.43 12.43
C LEU A 204 50.50 -3.44 11.71
N PHE A 205 49.94 -4.18 10.76
CA PHE A 205 50.71 -5.08 9.90
C PHE A 205 50.08 -5.26 8.52
N PRO A 206 50.89 -5.53 7.47
CA PRO A 206 50.39 -5.75 6.12
C PRO A 206 49.68 -7.08 6.07
N LEU A 207 48.40 -7.07 5.75
CA LEU A 207 47.62 -8.27 5.51
C LEU A 207 46.67 -8.02 4.35
N LYS A 208 46.93 -8.70 3.23
CA LYS A 208 46.00 -8.77 2.10
C LYS A 208 44.97 -9.86 2.39
N TRP A 209 43.84 -9.49 3.00
CA TRP A 209 42.82 -10.48 3.32
C TRP A 209 41.96 -10.87 2.11
N VAL A 210 41.57 -12.14 2.08
CA VAL A 210 40.47 -12.72 1.30
C VAL A 210 39.15 -12.51 2.05
N PRO A 211 38.05 -12.05 1.41
CA PRO A 211 36.73 -11.90 2.04
C PRO A 211 36.21 -13.20 2.68
N LYS A 212 35.47 -13.11 3.80
CA LYS A 212 34.89 -14.23 4.55
C LYS A 212 35.89 -15.29 5.05
N LYS A 213 37.19 -15.05 4.93
CA LYS A 213 38.23 -15.96 5.42
C LYS A 213 38.46 -15.72 6.91
N GLN A 214 38.50 -16.81 7.67
CA GLN A 214 38.93 -16.77 9.08
C GLN A 214 40.46 -16.66 9.13
N TYR A 215 40.95 -15.78 9.99
CA TYR A 215 42.35 -15.61 10.33
C TYR A 215 42.52 -15.85 11.83
N ASN A 216 43.44 -16.74 12.18
CA ASN A 216 43.93 -16.91 13.53
C ASN A 216 45.15 -16.00 13.69
N ILE A 217 45.10 -15.00 14.56
CA ILE A 217 46.19 -14.07 14.77
C ILE A 217 46.77 -14.31 16.16
N THR A 218 48.07 -14.60 16.20
CA THR A 218 48.81 -14.80 17.43
C THR A 218 49.76 -13.63 17.64
N LEU A 219 49.59 -12.93 18.76
CA LEU A 219 50.45 -11.85 19.20
C LEU A 219 51.38 -12.41 20.27
N ASN A 220 52.68 -12.53 19.96
CA ASN A 220 53.65 -13.04 20.92
C ASN A 220 54.34 -11.88 21.63
N GLY A 221 54.08 -11.77 22.94
CA GLY A 221 54.63 -10.75 23.81
C GLY A 221 55.74 -11.27 24.71
N ASP A 222 56.45 -10.34 25.34
CA ASP A 222 57.44 -10.59 26.39
C ASP A 222 56.84 -11.23 27.67
N LYS A 223 55.59 -10.90 28.02
CA LYS A 223 54.94 -11.37 29.27
C LYS A 223 53.83 -12.42 29.06
N LYS A 224 53.23 -12.48 27.86
CA LYS A 224 52.20 -13.46 27.49
C LYS A 224 51.89 -13.43 25.99
N ASN A 225 51.33 -14.53 25.49
CA ASN A 225 50.83 -14.64 24.12
C ASN A 225 49.31 -14.45 24.08
N VAL A 226 48.80 -13.78 23.04
CA VAL A 226 47.36 -13.53 22.83
C VAL A 226 46.93 -14.13 21.49
N ASN A 227 45.88 -14.94 21.49
CA ASN A 227 45.32 -15.57 20.29
C ASN A 227 43.95 -14.99 19.95
N LEU A 228 43.80 -14.49 18.73
CA LEU A 228 42.60 -13.85 18.22
C LEU A 228 42.06 -14.63 17.02
N LYS A 229 40.74 -14.82 16.94
CA LYS A 229 40.06 -15.37 15.75
C LYS A 229 39.22 -14.30 15.10
N ILE A 230 39.48 -14.03 13.82
CA ILE A 230 38.91 -12.91 13.07
C ILE A 230 38.35 -13.37 11.74
N ILE A 231 37.20 -12.82 11.31
CA ILE A 231 36.60 -13.05 9.98
C ILE A 231 36.56 -11.71 9.22
N SER A 232 37.06 -11.69 7.97
CA SER A 232 37.13 -10.47 7.15
C SER A 232 35.75 -10.05 6.56
N PRO A 233 35.46 -8.74 6.43
CA PRO A 233 34.20 -8.24 5.87
C PRO A 233 34.12 -8.37 4.33
N GLU A 234 32.90 -8.40 3.82
CA GLU A 234 32.57 -8.49 2.40
C GLU A 234 32.21 -7.09 1.85
N VAL A 235 32.75 -6.68 0.69
CA VAL A 235 32.12 -5.62 -0.13
C VAL A 235 31.88 -6.20 -1.52
N GLN A 236 30.81 -6.98 -1.64
CA GLN A 236 30.25 -7.42 -2.92
C GLN A 236 29.26 -6.37 -3.42
N MET A 237 29.16 -6.22 -4.74
CA MET A 237 28.03 -5.56 -5.37
C MET A 237 26.73 -6.18 -4.83
N LYS A 238 25.86 -5.34 -4.26
CA LYS A 238 24.62 -5.79 -3.65
C LYS A 238 23.53 -5.86 -4.71
N PHE A 239 22.91 -7.02 -4.85
CA PHE A 239 21.75 -7.25 -5.71
C PHE A 239 20.48 -7.15 -4.87
N GLY A 240 19.60 -6.22 -5.23
CA GLY A 240 18.46 -5.80 -4.43
C GLY A 240 17.13 -5.93 -5.15
N TYR A 241 16.07 -6.09 -4.35
CA TYR A 241 14.68 -6.18 -4.80
C TYR A 241 14.00 -4.83 -4.61
N PRO A 242 12.94 -4.54 -5.39
CA PRO A 242 12.12 -3.35 -5.19
C PRO A 242 11.72 -3.13 -3.72
N SER A 243 11.91 -1.91 -3.26
CA SER A 243 11.57 -1.44 -1.92
C SER A 243 10.92 -0.05 -2.01
N SER A 244 10.37 0.46 -0.92
CA SER A 244 9.83 1.82 -0.93
C SER A 244 10.89 2.90 -1.13
N ASN A 245 12.13 2.64 -0.70
CA ASN A 245 13.25 3.56 -0.88
C ASN A 245 13.83 3.52 -2.30
N PHE A 246 13.81 2.36 -2.96
CA PHE A 246 14.23 2.19 -4.33
C PHE A 246 13.27 1.25 -5.05
N PRO A 247 12.32 1.77 -5.84
CA PRO A 247 11.16 1.02 -6.35
C PRO A 247 11.50 0.13 -7.55
N TYR A 248 12.74 -0.31 -7.70
CA TYR A 248 13.15 -1.15 -8.82
C TYR A 248 14.02 -2.31 -8.34
N TYR A 249 14.17 -3.35 -9.16
CA TYR A 249 15.31 -4.24 -9.02
C TYR A 249 16.57 -3.42 -9.21
N TYR A 250 17.59 -3.69 -8.41
CA TYR A 250 18.74 -2.83 -8.40
C TYR A 250 20.04 -3.57 -8.12
N LEU A 251 21.13 -2.97 -8.57
CA LEU A 251 22.44 -3.22 -8.01
C LEU A 251 22.90 -2.00 -7.23
N SER A 252 23.69 -2.22 -6.19
CA SER A 252 24.28 -1.16 -5.39
C SER A 252 25.75 -1.44 -5.11
N TYR A 253 26.59 -0.42 -5.27
CA TYR A 253 28.03 -0.50 -5.04
C TYR A 253 28.55 0.81 -4.47
N THR A 254 29.52 0.72 -3.57
CA THR A 254 30.18 1.87 -2.94
C THR A 254 31.62 1.96 -3.42
N PHE A 255 31.94 3.06 -4.10
CA PHE A 255 33.29 3.42 -4.50
C PHE A 255 33.97 4.16 -3.35
N SER A 256 35.15 3.68 -2.94
CA SER A 256 35.96 4.33 -1.92
C SER A 256 36.45 5.70 -2.39
N ARG A 257 36.41 6.69 -1.51
CA ARG A 257 36.71 8.11 -1.82
C ARG A 257 38.08 8.34 -2.47
N ASP A 258 39.04 7.44 -2.23
CA ASP A 258 40.39 7.50 -2.78
C ASP A 258 40.46 7.20 -4.30
N LYS A 259 39.33 6.83 -4.92
CA LYS A 259 39.26 6.42 -6.33
C LYS A 259 38.77 7.50 -7.29
N PHE A 260 38.36 8.66 -6.82
CA PHE A 260 37.81 9.73 -7.66
C PHE A 260 38.07 11.13 -7.08
N PRO A 261 38.21 12.15 -7.94
CA PRO A 261 38.14 13.56 -7.52
C PRO A 261 36.69 14.00 -7.31
N ALA A 262 36.46 15.27 -6.97
CA ALA A 262 35.14 15.88 -7.15
C ALA A 262 34.78 15.88 -8.66
N PHE A 263 33.54 15.50 -9.02
CA PHE A 263 33.14 15.38 -10.42
C PHE A 263 31.62 15.40 -10.61
N GLU A 264 31.15 15.69 -11.81
CA GLU A 264 29.74 15.61 -12.20
C GLU A 264 29.47 14.31 -12.98
N VAL A 265 28.53 13.49 -12.49
CA VAL A 265 28.14 12.26 -13.16
C VAL A 265 27.29 12.57 -14.40
N LYS A 266 27.76 12.13 -15.57
CA LYS A 266 27.06 12.31 -16.85
C LYS A 266 26.32 11.05 -17.30
N GLU A 267 26.85 9.87 -16.99
CA GLU A 267 26.31 8.59 -17.42
C GLU A 267 26.51 7.52 -16.34
N VAL A 268 25.48 6.70 -16.11
CA VAL A 268 25.58 5.45 -15.34
C VAL A 268 25.11 4.33 -16.24
N SER A 269 25.88 3.24 -16.34
CA SER A 269 25.53 2.10 -17.16
C SER A 269 25.72 0.78 -16.42
N VAL A 270 24.87 -0.19 -16.79
CA VAL A 270 24.94 -1.58 -16.34
C VAL A 270 25.12 -2.46 -17.56
N ASN A 271 26.17 -3.28 -17.59
CA ASN A 271 26.53 -4.11 -18.75
C ASN A 271 26.63 -3.28 -20.06
N ASN A 272 27.22 -2.08 -19.97
CA ASN A 272 27.35 -1.11 -21.06
C ASN A 272 26.03 -0.53 -21.60
N ILE A 273 24.90 -0.78 -20.93
CA ILE A 273 23.61 -0.17 -21.25
C ILE A 273 23.39 0.99 -20.28
N GLU A 274 23.20 2.20 -20.80
CA GLU A 274 22.89 3.38 -19.99
C GLU A 274 21.58 3.18 -19.22
N VAL A 275 21.60 3.53 -17.93
CA VAL A 275 20.44 3.50 -17.05
C VAL A 275 20.25 4.88 -16.45
N ARG A 276 19.09 5.49 -16.69
CA ARG A 276 18.73 6.81 -16.14
C ARG A 276 18.09 6.73 -14.75
N ASP A 277 17.56 5.56 -14.38
CA ASP A 277 16.94 5.31 -13.08
C ASP A 277 18.01 4.90 -12.04
N PHE A 278 18.70 5.88 -11.46
CA PHE A 278 19.68 5.65 -10.40
C PHE A 278 19.62 6.70 -9.30
N LYS A 279 20.23 6.36 -8.16
CA LYS A 279 20.48 7.25 -7.03
C LYS A 279 21.96 7.23 -6.69
N MET A 280 22.48 8.39 -6.32
CA MET A 280 23.80 8.52 -5.75
C MET A 280 23.71 9.17 -4.37
N THR A 281 24.59 8.73 -3.47
CA THR A 281 24.80 9.37 -2.17
C THR A 281 26.28 9.61 -1.98
N ASP A 282 26.60 10.86 -1.64
CA ASP A 282 27.91 11.35 -1.24
C ASP A 282 27.69 12.25 -0.01
N ASP A 283 28.47 12.04 1.03
CA ASP A 283 28.37 12.64 2.37
C ASP A 283 27.11 12.22 3.18
N GLY A 284 26.53 11.08 2.82
CA GLY A 284 25.32 10.56 3.48
C GLY A 284 24.02 11.26 3.05
N ASP A 285 24.11 12.30 2.21
CA ASP A 285 22.97 12.95 1.58
C ASP A 285 22.81 12.49 0.11
N ASN A 286 21.57 12.55 -0.40
CA ASN A 286 21.30 12.25 -1.81
C ASN A 286 21.82 13.41 -2.66
N ALA A 287 22.78 13.16 -3.55
CA ALA A 287 23.26 14.17 -4.48
C ALA A 287 22.27 14.26 -5.66
N TYR A 288 21.33 15.21 -5.58
CA TYR A 288 20.26 15.37 -6.58
C TYR A 288 20.75 16.03 -7.87
N ASP A 289 21.83 16.80 -7.80
CA ASP A 289 22.42 17.57 -8.91
C ASP A 289 23.49 16.80 -9.69
N LYS A 290 23.61 15.48 -9.45
CA LYS A 290 24.63 14.61 -10.02
C LYS A 290 26.08 15.05 -9.74
N LYS A 291 26.30 15.95 -8.77
CA LYS A 291 27.64 16.38 -8.35
C LYS A 291 28.14 15.53 -7.20
N VAL A 292 29.40 15.14 -7.28
CA VAL A 292 30.12 14.39 -6.26
C VAL A 292 31.21 15.30 -5.71
N THR A 293 31.21 15.52 -4.40
CA THR A 293 32.15 16.37 -3.67
C THR A 293 33.55 15.77 -3.57
N GLY A 294 33.66 14.43 -3.63
CA GLY A 294 34.94 13.73 -3.43
C GLY A 294 35.40 13.64 -1.96
N ASN A 295 34.58 14.12 -1.01
CA ASN A 295 34.94 14.13 0.41
C ASN A 295 34.67 12.80 1.11
N THR A 296 33.75 12.00 0.59
CA THR A 296 33.37 10.71 1.19
C THR A 296 33.23 9.61 0.14
N ASP A 297 32.88 8.40 0.59
CA ASP A 297 32.62 7.27 -0.30
C ASP A 297 31.35 7.51 -1.14
N LEU A 298 31.43 7.24 -2.44
CA LEU A 298 30.32 7.40 -3.37
C LEU A 298 29.53 6.09 -3.46
N SER A 299 28.28 6.09 -3.02
CA SER A 299 27.39 4.94 -3.22
C SER A 299 26.45 5.17 -4.39
N ILE A 300 26.41 4.21 -5.31
CA ILE A 300 25.51 4.20 -6.46
C ILE A 300 24.51 3.07 -6.30
N THR A 301 23.22 3.38 -6.46
CA THR A 301 22.14 2.40 -6.57
C THR A 301 21.44 2.61 -7.89
N VAL A 302 21.52 1.64 -8.79
CA VAL A 302 21.00 1.76 -10.16
C VAL A 302 20.02 0.64 -10.45
N ARG A 303 18.96 0.97 -11.19
CA ARG A 303 18.01 -0.01 -11.68
C ARG A 303 18.72 -1.08 -12.50
N CYS A 304 18.47 -2.34 -12.17
CA CYS A 304 19.00 -3.48 -12.88
C CYS A 304 18.05 -4.65 -12.69
N ASN A 305 17.48 -5.16 -13.78
CA ASN A 305 16.70 -6.40 -13.79
C ASN A 305 17.66 -7.60 -13.70
N TRP A 306 18.30 -7.75 -12.54
CA TRP A 306 19.35 -8.75 -12.36
C TRP A 306 18.77 -10.16 -12.21
N GLU A 307 19.57 -11.17 -12.54
CA GLU A 307 19.23 -12.59 -12.46
C GLU A 307 20.31 -13.32 -11.67
N LYS A 308 19.90 -14.36 -10.93
CA LYS A 308 20.84 -15.21 -10.21
C LYS A 308 21.83 -15.87 -11.18
N GLY A 309 23.09 -15.94 -10.80
CA GLY A 309 24.13 -16.67 -11.55
C GLY A 309 24.69 -15.89 -12.74
N LYS A 310 24.45 -14.57 -12.82
CA LYS A 310 25.02 -13.70 -13.85
C LYS A 310 26.02 -12.70 -13.28
N TRP A 311 27.00 -12.34 -14.10
CA TRP A 311 27.92 -11.24 -13.84
C TRP A 311 27.31 -9.92 -14.31
N TYR A 312 27.54 -8.87 -13.52
CA TYR A 312 27.14 -7.51 -13.82
C TYR A 312 28.33 -6.56 -13.70
N SER A 313 28.45 -5.64 -14.66
CA SER A 313 29.39 -4.52 -14.58
C SER A 313 28.63 -3.21 -14.39
N LEU A 314 29.03 -2.43 -13.40
CA LEU A 314 28.58 -1.06 -13.18
C LEU A 314 29.67 -0.11 -13.65
N THR A 315 29.31 0.84 -14.52
CA THR A 315 30.18 1.91 -14.98
C THR A 315 29.54 3.26 -14.68
N VAL A 316 30.31 4.17 -14.09
CA VAL A 316 29.92 5.56 -13.84
C VAL A 316 30.91 6.45 -14.58
N LYS A 317 30.41 7.32 -15.45
CA LYS A 317 31.22 8.29 -16.19
C LYS A 317 30.80 9.71 -15.85
N GLY A 318 31.77 10.60 -15.79
CA GLY A 318 31.55 12.01 -15.55
C GLY A 318 32.76 12.86 -15.92
N THR A 319 32.72 14.12 -15.53
CA THR A 319 33.79 15.10 -15.76
C THR A 319 34.14 15.81 -14.46
N ASP A 320 35.43 16.00 -14.19
CA ASP A 320 35.89 16.82 -13.06
C ASP A 320 35.74 18.33 -13.34
N GLU A 321 36.16 19.17 -12.39
CA GLU A 321 36.11 20.63 -12.51
C GLU A 321 36.94 21.21 -13.67
N ASN A 322 37.86 20.43 -14.24
CA ASN A 322 38.72 20.81 -15.37
C ASN A 322 38.30 20.10 -16.67
N ASP A 323 37.05 19.62 -16.73
CA ASP A 323 36.49 18.84 -17.84
C ASP A 323 37.24 17.53 -18.16
N LYS A 324 38.06 17.01 -17.24
CA LYS A 324 38.76 15.73 -17.44
C LYS A 324 37.80 14.57 -17.19
N PRO A 325 37.83 13.52 -18.03
CA PRO A 325 36.94 12.38 -17.89
C PRO A 325 37.26 11.56 -16.63
N VAL A 326 36.22 11.28 -15.84
CA VAL A 326 36.27 10.37 -14.69
C VAL A 326 35.48 9.11 -15.02
N VAL A 327 36.09 7.94 -14.85
CA VAL A 327 35.44 6.64 -15.10
C VAL A 327 35.65 5.70 -13.92
N LEU A 328 34.54 5.26 -13.32
CA LEU A 328 34.52 4.31 -12.22
C LEU A 328 33.88 3.00 -12.68
N ASN A 329 34.51 1.88 -12.34
CA ASN A 329 34.07 0.55 -12.73
C ASN A 329 33.98 -0.38 -11.53
N ALA A 330 32.91 -1.17 -11.47
CA ALA A 330 32.74 -2.25 -10.52
C ALA A 330 32.17 -3.48 -11.23
N LYS A 331 32.53 -4.67 -10.73
CA LYS A 331 31.97 -5.95 -11.19
C LYS A 331 31.43 -6.73 -10.01
N GLY A 332 30.33 -7.46 -10.22
CA GLY A 332 29.71 -8.28 -9.20
C GLY A 332 29.04 -9.51 -9.81
N TYR A 333 29.02 -10.60 -9.04
CA TYR A 333 28.36 -11.84 -9.42
C TYR A 333 27.12 -12.03 -8.55
N ALA A 334 25.96 -12.27 -9.17
CA ALA A 334 24.68 -12.44 -8.47
C ALA A 334 24.55 -13.85 -7.87
N GLU A 335 25.32 -14.13 -6.82
CA GLU A 335 25.41 -15.45 -6.18
C GLU A 335 24.10 -15.90 -5.51
N ASN A 336 23.40 -14.95 -4.87
CA ASN A 336 22.29 -15.21 -3.96
C ASN A 336 20.98 -14.56 -4.41
N GLY A 337 19.86 -15.16 -4.02
CA GLY A 337 18.52 -14.74 -4.44
C GLY A 337 18.06 -15.38 -5.75
N ARG A 338 16.95 -14.89 -6.31
CA ARG A 338 16.42 -15.30 -7.62
C ARG A 338 16.56 -14.20 -8.68
N GLY A 339 16.57 -12.94 -8.29
CA GLY A 339 16.56 -11.82 -9.23
C GLY A 339 15.15 -11.59 -9.76
N TYR A 340 15.04 -11.02 -10.95
CA TYR A 340 13.80 -10.71 -11.66
C TYR A 340 12.78 -11.88 -11.66
N TRP A 341 11.49 -11.57 -11.64
CA TRP A 341 10.44 -12.59 -11.43
C TRP A 341 10.32 -13.57 -12.59
N ASN A 342 10.04 -13.07 -13.79
CA ASN A 342 9.93 -13.86 -15.01
C ASN A 342 10.40 -13.00 -16.19
N ASN A 343 11.37 -13.50 -16.96
CA ASN A 343 11.97 -12.80 -18.10
C ASN A 343 11.07 -12.76 -19.34
N ASP A 344 10.01 -13.58 -19.42
CA ASP A 344 9.03 -13.49 -20.52
C ASP A 344 8.28 -12.16 -20.49
N TRP A 345 8.12 -11.56 -19.30
CA TRP A 345 7.60 -10.22 -19.10
C TRP A 345 8.73 -9.20 -19.12
N LYS A 346 8.80 -8.40 -20.18
CA LYS A 346 9.92 -7.47 -20.40
C LYS A 346 9.91 -6.27 -19.46
N TYR A 347 8.73 -5.85 -19.02
CA TYR A 347 8.55 -4.61 -18.28
C TYR A 347 7.74 -4.83 -17.00
N TYR A 348 7.90 -3.90 -16.06
CA TYR A 348 7.04 -3.83 -14.88
C TYR A 348 6.90 -2.38 -14.39
N ALA A 349 5.76 -2.11 -13.77
CA ALA A 349 5.56 -0.97 -12.91
C ALA A 349 5.67 -1.41 -11.45
N THR A 350 6.17 -0.55 -10.59
CA THR A 350 6.15 -0.77 -9.14
C THR A 350 5.04 0.02 -8.51
N VAL A 351 4.22 -0.62 -7.70
CA VAL A 351 3.15 -0.03 -6.91
C VAL A 351 3.52 -0.11 -5.44
N ILE A 352 3.66 1.03 -4.78
CA ILE A 352 3.90 1.14 -3.35
C ILE A 352 2.59 1.55 -2.68
N LEU A 353 2.10 0.69 -1.80
CA LEU A 353 0.96 0.93 -0.94
C LEU A 353 1.46 1.28 0.45
N LYS A 354 0.99 2.40 1.00
CA LYS A 354 1.37 2.88 2.32
C LYS A 354 0.14 2.98 3.21
N GLU A 355 0.26 2.40 4.40
CA GLU A 355 -0.70 2.52 5.49
C GLU A 355 -0.22 3.60 6.47
N THR A 356 -1.08 4.58 6.77
CA THR A 356 -0.73 5.77 7.55
C THR A 356 -1.53 5.92 8.84
N ASP A 357 -2.53 5.07 9.04
CA ASP A 357 -3.56 5.27 10.06
C ASP A 357 -3.52 4.19 11.15
N GLY A 358 -2.48 3.37 11.17
CA GLY A 358 -2.29 2.32 12.15
C GLY A 358 -3.28 1.17 12.01
N ILE A 359 -3.92 1.03 10.84
CA ILE A 359 -4.94 0.01 10.58
C ILE A 359 -4.30 -1.17 9.86
N LYS A 360 -4.56 -2.40 10.34
CA LYS A 360 -4.14 -3.60 9.62
C LYS A 360 -5.03 -3.79 8.39
N ARG A 361 -4.45 -3.73 7.19
CA ARG A 361 -5.18 -3.96 5.93
C ARG A 361 -5.10 -5.42 5.56
N VAL A 362 -6.27 -6.03 5.36
CA VAL A 362 -6.39 -7.44 4.94
C VAL A 362 -7.27 -7.50 3.71
N GLN A 363 -6.66 -7.93 2.62
CA GLN A 363 -7.27 -8.04 1.29
C GLN A 363 -7.99 -6.74 0.92
N GLU A 364 -7.44 -5.55 1.23
CA GLU A 364 -8.10 -4.28 0.89
C GLU A 364 -8.18 -4.16 -0.63
N PRO A 365 -9.36 -3.88 -1.22
CA PRO A 365 -9.47 -3.68 -2.65
C PRO A 365 -8.69 -2.45 -3.10
N VAL A 366 -7.82 -2.61 -4.09
CA VAL A 366 -6.96 -1.54 -4.63
C VAL A 366 -7.20 -1.41 -6.11
N HIS A 367 -7.65 -0.23 -6.53
CA HIS A 367 -7.71 0.18 -7.93
C HIS A 367 -6.58 1.17 -8.22
N ILE A 368 -5.85 0.95 -9.32
CA ILE A 368 -4.82 1.87 -9.84
C ILE A 368 -5.08 2.14 -11.33
N LYS A 369 -4.76 3.36 -11.78
CA LYS A 369 -4.74 3.74 -13.19
C LYS A 369 -3.29 3.81 -13.66
N MET A 370 -3.01 3.25 -14.83
CA MET A 370 -1.68 3.23 -15.42
C MET A 370 -1.74 3.70 -16.88
N ALA A 371 -0.72 4.41 -17.32
CA ALA A 371 -0.47 4.74 -18.72
C ALA A 371 0.84 4.09 -19.14
N LEU A 372 0.77 3.13 -20.06
CA LEU A 372 1.90 2.35 -20.56
C LEU A 372 2.15 2.71 -22.02
N TYR A 373 3.38 2.61 -22.51
CA TYR A 373 3.64 2.81 -23.93
C TYR A 373 2.92 1.74 -24.76
N ALA A 374 2.19 2.17 -25.79
CA ALA A 374 1.30 1.28 -26.53
C ALA A 374 2.05 0.19 -27.29
N ASP A 375 3.32 0.40 -27.64
CA ASP A 375 4.17 -0.58 -28.31
C ASP A 375 4.80 -1.62 -27.36
N ARG A 376 4.59 -1.46 -26.05
CA ARG A 376 5.05 -2.41 -25.02
C ARG A 376 3.94 -3.34 -24.52
N LEU A 377 2.76 -3.26 -25.11
CA LEU A 377 1.57 -3.99 -24.67
C LEU A 377 0.69 -4.32 -25.88
N THR A 378 0.39 -5.59 -26.09
CA THR A 378 -0.43 -6.08 -27.21
C THR A 378 -1.85 -6.39 -26.74
N ASP A 379 -1.99 -7.18 -25.68
CA ASP A 379 -3.27 -7.57 -25.09
C ASP A 379 -3.23 -7.39 -23.55
N PRO A 380 -3.72 -6.25 -23.04
CA PRO A 380 -3.60 -5.94 -21.62
C PRO A 380 -4.22 -6.98 -20.68
N GLU A 381 -5.32 -7.63 -21.08
CA GLU A 381 -5.99 -8.63 -20.24
C GLU A 381 -5.18 -9.92 -20.14
N LYS A 382 -4.45 -10.28 -21.20
CA LYS A 382 -3.56 -11.44 -21.21
C LYS A 382 -2.23 -11.17 -20.54
N GLU A 383 -1.72 -9.94 -20.66
CA GLU A 383 -0.34 -9.63 -20.30
C GLU A 383 -0.17 -9.11 -18.88
N ILE A 384 -1.13 -8.40 -18.32
CA ILE A 384 -0.92 -7.77 -17.01
C ILE A 384 -0.90 -8.84 -15.90
N ARG A 385 0.13 -8.81 -15.06
CA ARG A 385 0.28 -9.68 -13.89
C ARG A 385 0.65 -8.88 -12.66
N VAL A 386 -0.05 -9.08 -11.54
CA VAL A 386 0.27 -8.41 -10.28
C VAL A 386 0.99 -9.37 -9.35
N ILE A 387 2.22 -9.01 -9.00
CA ILE A 387 3.12 -9.82 -8.19
C ILE A 387 3.39 -9.12 -6.87
N GLU A 388 3.06 -9.79 -5.79
CA GLU A 388 3.48 -9.43 -4.45
C GLU A 388 4.91 -9.91 -4.19
N ILE A 389 5.72 -9.04 -3.58
CA ILE A 389 7.04 -9.41 -3.06
C ILE A 389 6.92 -9.68 -1.55
N ASP A 390 7.10 -10.93 -1.15
CA ASP A 390 7.21 -11.33 0.24
C ASP A 390 8.64 -11.10 0.77
N PRO A 391 8.87 -10.07 1.61
CA PRO A 391 10.19 -9.78 2.16
C PRO A 391 10.73 -10.86 3.08
N TYR A 392 9.87 -11.70 3.65
CA TYR A 392 10.28 -12.73 4.58
C TYR A 392 10.86 -13.92 3.85
N LYS A 393 10.19 -14.37 2.79
CA LYS A 393 10.75 -15.38 1.88
C LYS A 393 12.07 -14.91 1.31
N LEU A 394 12.17 -13.62 0.96
CA LEU A 394 13.42 -13.02 0.50
C LEU A 394 14.58 -13.22 1.49
N ARG A 395 14.37 -12.93 2.79
CA ARG A 395 15.42 -13.08 3.82
C ARG A 395 15.85 -14.51 4.07
N ARG A 396 14.97 -15.47 3.81
CA ARG A 396 15.24 -16.90 3.98
C ARG A 396 15.76 -17.56 2.70
N ASN A 397 16.16 -16.76 1.71
CA ASN A 397 16.56 -17.24 0.38
C ASN A 397 15.50 -18.16 -0.27
N LYS A 398 14.22 -17.91 0.02
CA LYS A 398 13.06 -18.57 -0.61
C LYS A 398 12.48 -17.69 -1.72
N ASN A 399 11.67 -18.28 -2.60
CA ASN A 399 11.00 -17.53 -3.67
C ASN A 399 10.11 -16.42 -3.09
N PRO A 400 10.44 -15.13 -3.29
CA PRO A 400 9.68 -14.03 -2.71
C PRO A 400 8.42 -13.69 -3.52
N TYR A 401 8.26 -14.25 -4.72
CA TYR A 401 7.16 -13.89 -5.60
C TYR A 401 5.90 -14.67 -5.29
N ARG A 402 4.79 -13.94 -5.26
CA ARG A 402 3.46 -14.50 -5.29
C ARG A 402 2.64 -13.69 -6.28
N GLU A 403 2.21 -14.33 -7.35
CA GLU A 403 1.16 -13.77 -8.19
C GLU A 403 -0.14 -13.71 -7.38
N ILE A 404 -0.83 -12.58 -7.45
CA ILE A 404 -2.11 -12.36 -6.78
C ILE A 404 -3.19 -12.12 -7.83
N PRO A 405 -4.44 -12.56 -7.55
CA PRO A 405 -5.56 -12.28 -8.43
C PRO A 405 -5.67 -10.79 -8.74
N SER A 406 -5.78 -10.49 -10.03
CA SER A 406 -5.94 -9.15 -10.56
C SER A 406 -7.01 -9.11 -11.64
N GLN A 407 -7.47 -7.90 -11.94
CA GLN A 407 -8.48 -7.64 -12.95
C GLN A 407 -8.13 -6.36 -13.70
N VAL A 408 -7.99 -6.43 -15.01
CA VAL A 408 -7.74 -5.29 -15.89
C VAL A 408 -9.08 -4.79 -16.44
N TYR A 409 -9.27 -3.48 -16.50
CA TYR A 409 -10.49 -2.88 -17.06
C TYR A 409 -10.23 -1.45 -17.56
N ASN A 410 -11.21 -0.83 -18.23
CA ASN A 410 -11.12 0.53 -18.77
C ASN A 410 -9.86 0.78 -19.63
N ILE A 411 -9.68 -0.05 -20.66
CA ILE A 411 -8.53 0.03 -21.58
C ILE A 411 -8.83 1.03 -22.70
N TYR A 412 -7.95 2.01 -22.89
CA TYR A 412 -8.03 3.01 -23.96
C TYR A 412 -6.64 3.31 -24.51
N THR A 413 -6.49 3.38 -25.83
CA THR A 413 -5.22 3.71 -26.47
C THR A 413 -5.27 5.08 -27.11
N TRP A 414 -4.33 5.95 -26.74
CA TRP A 414 -4.07 7.21 -27.42
C TRP A 414 -2.95 7.02 -28.44
N ASN A 415 -3.24 7.30 -29.71
CA ASN A 415 -2.29 7.18 -30.82
C ASN A 415 -2.59 8.20 -31.93
N ASN A 416 -2.34 9.49 -31.65
CA ASN A 416 -2.56 10.54 -32.64
C ASN A 416 -1.34 10.66 -33.57
N ARG A 417 -1.39 9.96 -34.72
CA ARG A 417 -0.30 9.94 -35.72
C ARG A 417 0.10 11.34 -36.21
N LYS A 418 -0.86 12.28 -36.34
CA LYS A 418 -0.57 13.66 -36.79
C LYS A 418 0.32 14.39 -35.78
N LEU A 419 0.01 14.27 -34.49
CA LEU A 419 0.81 14.89 -33.42
C LEU A 419 2.16 14.19 -33.24
N ILE A 420 2.19 12.86 -33.30
CA ILE A 420 3.41 12.06 -33.13
C ILE A 420 4.41 12.32 -34.26
N ASN A 421 3.94 12.46 -35.50
CA ASN A 421 4.81 12.70 -36.66
C ASN A 421 5.25 14.16 -36.79
N LYS A 422 4.74 15.07 -35.94
CA LYS A 422 5.16 16.47 -35.96
C LYS A 422 6.61 16.58 -35.51
N VAL A 423 7.45 17.14 -36.37
CA VAL A 423 8.84 17.44 -36.03
C VAL A 423 8.88 18.70 -35.18
N GLU A 424 9.48 18.59 -34.01
CA GLU A 424 9.74 19.69 -33.10
C GLU A 424 11.22 19.70 -32.73
N VAL A 425 11.80 20.89 -32.64
CA VAL A 425 13.19 21.09 -32.23
C VAL A 425 13.22 22.12 -31.11
N ASP A 426 14.12 21.89 -30.17
CA ASP A 426 14.48 22.86 -29.16
C ASP A 426 15.18 24.05 -29.82
N LYS A 427 14.74 25.26 -29.51
CA LYS A 427 15.21 26.47 -30.22
C LYS A 427 16.65 26.84 -29.89
N ASP A 428 17.10 26.52 -28.69
CA ASP A 428 18.41 26.94 -28.19
C ASP A 428 19.47 25.89 -28.55
N THR A 429 19.11 24.61 -28.47
CA THR A 429 20.04 23.50 -28.72
C THR A 429 19.93 22.88 -30.11
N GLY A 430 18.86 23.19 -30.86
CA GLY A 430 18.56 22.59 -32.16
C GLY A 430 18.21 21.09 -32.11
N LYS A 431 18.19 20.48 -30.93
CA LYS A 431 17.94 19.04 -30.76
C LYS A 431 16.46 18.73 -30.99
N ARG A 432 16.19 17.57 -31.61
CA ARG A 432 14.82 17.08 -31.79
C ARG A 432 14.16 16.84 -30.43
N ILE A 433 12.93 17.31 -30.29
CA ILE A 433 12.07 17.08 -29.13
C ILE A 433 11.12 15.91 -29.42
N ILE A 434 11.13 14.90 -28.56
CA ILE A 434 10.12 13.84 -28.54
C ILE A 434 9.06 14.22 -27.52
N ARG A 435 7.98 14.86 -27.97
CA ARG A 435 6.92 15.33 -27.07
C ARG A 435 5.86 14.26 -26.78
N TYR A 436 5.57 13.43 -27.76
CA TYR A 436 4.47 12.47 -27.69
C TYR A 436 4.95 11.08 -28.07
N LEU A 437 4.48 10.09 -27.31
CA LEU A 437 4.59 8.68 -27.64
C LEU A 437 3.20 8.06 -27.43
N PRO A 438 2.75 7.12 -28.29
CA PRO A 438 1.50 6.39 -28.09
C PRO A 438 1.45 5.74 -26.71
N THR A 439 0.29 5.81 -26.05
CA THR A 439 0.08 5.18 -24.74
C THR A 439 -1.24 4.43 -24.67
N THR A 440 -1.22 3.27 -24.02
CA THR A 440 -2.41 2.54 -23.59
C THR A 440 -2.62 2.80 -22.11
N THR A 441 -3.77 3.41 -21.79
CA THR A 441 -4.23 3.66 -20.43
C THR A 441 -5.19 2.57 -20.01
N LEU A 442 -5.00 2.03 -18.81
CA LEU A 442 -5.82 0.97 -18.25
C LEU A 442 -5.95 1.12 -16.74
N ASP A 443 -6.97 0.50 -16.16
CA ASP A 443 -7.11 0.34 -14.71
C ASP A 443 -6.82 -1.12 -14.32
N VAL A 444 -6.18 -1.31 -13.16
CA VAL A 444 -5.92 -2.63 -12.55
C VAL A 444 -6.51 -2.66 -11.15
N ALA A 445 -7.31 -3.68 -10.85
CA ALA A 445 -7.80 -3.99 -9.52
C ALA A 445 -7.15 -5.25 -8.95
N PHE A 446 -6.82 -5.25 -7.67
CA PHE A 446 -6.32 -6.41 -6.93
C PHE A 446 -6.54 -6.23 -5.42
N PHE A 447 -6.35 -7.28 -4.63
CA PHE A 447 -6.41 -7.20 -3.17
C PHE A 447 -5.03 -7.05 -2.53
N ALA A 448 -4.93 -6.17 -1.54
CA ALA A 448 -3.68 -5.89 -0.85
C ALA A 448 -3.75 -6.13 0.66
N ASP A 449 -2.76 -6.84 1.19
CA ASP A 449 -2.48 -6.90 2.63
C ASP A 449 -1.38 -5.90 2.98
N VAL A 450 -1.61 -4.96 3.90
CA VAL A 450 -0.60 -3.99 4.34
C VAL A 450 -0.65 -3.88 5.86
N LEU A 451 0.50 -3.98 6.52
CA LEU A 451 0.58 -3.86 7.98
C LEU A 451 0.38 -2.40 8.40
N PRO A 452 -0.09 -2.14 9.63
CA PRO A 452 -0.18 -0.78 10.18
C PRO A 452 1.13 0.00 9.99
N TYR A 453 1.04 1.28 9.65
CA TYR A 453 2.21 2.18 9.55
C TYR A 453 3.36 1.63 8.69
N SER A 454 3.02 0.88 7.63
CA SER A 454 4.00 0.20 6.80
C SER A 454 3.78 0.46 5.32
N GLU A 455 4.83 0.19 4.55
CA GLU A 455 4.78 0.22 3.09
C GLU A 455 4.97 -1.19 2.55
N LYS A 456 4.25 -1.49 1.46
CA LYS A 456 4.37 -2.74 0.74
C LYS A 456 4.45 -2.51 -0.75
N VAL A 457 5.29 -3.32 -1.38
CA VAL A 457 5.59 -3.26 -2.81
C VAL A 457 4.84 -4.38 -3.52
N TYR A 458 4.14 -4.00 -4.58
CA TYR A 458 3.56 -4.87 -5.59
C TYR A 458 4.18 -4.49 -6.94
N LEU A 459 4.36 -5.46 -7.83
CA LEU A 459 4.85 -5.24 -9.19
C LEU A 459 3.75 -5.58 -10.17
N VAL A 460 3.53 -4.71 -11.15
CA VAL A 460 2.60 -4.95 -12.27
C VAL A 460 3.44 -5.23 -13.50
N PHE A 461 3.60 -6.50 -13.85
CA PHE A 461 4.37 -6.93 -15.02
C PHE A 461 3.53 -6.85 -16.29
N TYR A 462 4.19 -6.51 -17.41
CA TYR A 462 3.60 -6.42 -18.75
C TYR A 462 4.65 -6.62 -19.86
N GLY A 463 4.21 -6.72 -21.13
CA GLY A 463 5.08 -6.87 -22.29
C GLY A 463 5.49 -8.32 -22.59
N ASN A 464 4.55 -9.24 -22.43
CA ASN A 464 4.66 -10.64 -22.83
C ASN A 464 3.55 -10.99 -23.85
N PRO A 465 3.75 -10.74 -25.15
CA PRO A 465 2.71 -10.96 -26.16
C PRO A 465 2.21 -12.41 -26.24
N ASP A 466 3.00 -13.38 -25.75
CA ASP A 466 2.68 -14.80 -25.76
C ASP A 466 1.95 -15.27 -24.48
N ALA A 467 1.62 -14.33 -23.57
CA ALA A 467 0.92 -14.66 -22.34
C ALA A 467 -0.50 -15.18 -22.59
N LEU A 468 -0.89 -16.23 -21.86
CA LEU A 468 -2.27 -16.68 -21.81
C LEU A 468 -3.10 -15.79 -20.88
N LYS A 469 -4.42 -15.68 -21.09
CA LYS A 469 -5.31 -14.99 -20.15
C LYS A 469 -5.28 -15.74 -18.80
N PRO A 470 -5.02 -15.05 -17.67
CA PRO A 470 -4.94 -15.73 -16.39
C PRO A 470 -6.34 -16.17 -15.94
N PHE A 471 -6.41 -17.32 -15.27
CA PHE A 471 -7.61 -17.79 -14.59
C PHE A 471 -7.41 -17.67 -13.08
N TYR A 472 -8.20 -16.82 -12.43
CA TYR A 472 -8.16 -16.64 -10.98
C TYR A 472 -9.45 -17.15 -10.36
N THR A 473 -9.32 -18.02 -9.35
CA THR A 473 -10.47 -18.45 -8.54
C THR A 473 -11.03 -17.26 -7.78
N SER A 474 -12.36 -17.11 -7.84
CA SER A 474 -13.11 -16.10 -7.11
C SER A 474 -14.34 -16.74 -6.48
N ASP A 475 -14.72 -16.26 -5.30
CA ASP A 475 -16.03 -16.57 -4.72
C ASP A 475 -17.14 -15.69 -5.29
N LEU A 476 -16.80 -14.67 -6.09
CA LEU A 476 -17.75 -13.77 -6.70
C LEU A 476 -18.43 -14.45 -7.90
N GLN A 477 -19.74 -14.61 -7.81
CA GLN A 477 -20.57 -15.25 -8.83
C GLN A 477 -21.65 -14.27 -9.30
N ILE A 478 -21.85 -14.22 -10.63
CA ILE A 478 -22.82 -13.36 -11.28
C ILE A 478 -23.71 -14.25 -12.14
N SER A 479 -25.02 -14.09 -12.01
CA SER A 479 -26.03 -14.80 -12.81
C SER A 479 -27.21 -13.88 -13.10
N GLY A 480 -28.08 -14.28 -14.03
CA GLY A 480 -29.22 -13.47 -14.48
C GLY A 480 -28.88 -12.55 -15.67
N PRO A 481 -29.90 -12.09 -16.40
CA PRO A 481 -29.72 -11.26 -17.59
C PRO A 481 -29.51 -9.79 -17.25
N GLU A 482 -28.85 -9.09 -18.16
CA GLU A 482 -28.79 -7.61 -18.23
C GLU A 482 -28.59 -6.93 -16.86
N ILE A 483 -29.49 -6.03 -16.46
CA ILE A 483 -29.38 -5.23 -15.23
C ILE A 483 -29.93 -5.95 -13.99
N GLY A 484 -30.86 -6.90 -14.17
CA GLY A 484 -31.50 -7.74 -13.15
C GLY A 484 -30.64 -8.90 -12.64
N GLN A 485 -29.37 -8.64 -12.36
CA GLN A 485 -28.41 -9.67 -11.99
C GLN A 485 -28.53 -10.08 -10.53
N THR A 486 -28.28 -11.36 -10.28
CA THR A 486 -27.90 -11.87 -8.96
C THR A 486 -26.39 -11.81 -8.81
N VAL A 487 -25.91 -11.11 -7.78
CA VAL A 487 -24.49 -11.02 -7.44
C VAL A 487 -24.24 -11.63 -6.06
N GLU A 488 -23.34 -12.60 -6.00
CA GLU A 488 -23.12 -13.42 -4.82
C GLU A 488 -21.62 -13.56 -4.49
N ASN A 489 -21.28 -13.56 -3.21
CA ASN A 489 -19.98 -14.02 -2.71
C ASN A 489 -20.16 -14.87 -1.44
N ASN A 490 -19.09 -15.18 -0.69
CA ASN A 490 -19.22 -15.96 0.54
C ASN A 490 -19.97 -15.25 1.68
N MET A 491 -20.18 -13.94 1.59
CA MET A 491 -20.76 -13.12 2.65
C MET A 491 -22.25 -12.85 2.42
N PHE A 492 -22.66 -12.65 1.17
CA PHE A 492 -24.04 -12.34 0.81
C PHE A 492 -24.40 -12.85 -0.58
N LYS A 493 -25.70 -12.85 -0.87
CA LYS A 493 -26.28 -12.87 -2.22
C LYS A 493 -27.22 -11.67 -2.33
N ILE A 494 -27.07 -10.86 -3.38
CA ILE A 494 -27.92 -9.69 -3.64
C ILE A 494 -28.54 -9.88 -5.02
N ASP A 495 -29.87 -9.84 -5.06
CA ASP A 495 -30.61 -9.79 -6.32
C ASP A 495 -30.88 -8.33 -6.67
N LEU A 496 -30.62 -7.96 -7.92
CA LEU A 496 -30.92 -6.65 -8.47
C LEU A 496 -32.27 -6.68 -9.18
N ASP A 497 -33.00 -5.58 -9.06
CA ASP A 497 -34.26 -5.35 -9.76
C ASP A 497 -34.06 -5.42 -11.28
N ASP A 498 -34.99 -6.06 -11.98
CA ASP A 498 -34.87 -6.42 -13.41
C ASP A 498 -34.93 -5.23 -14.36
N LYS A 499 -35.50 -4.11 -13.89
CA LYS A 499 -35.67 -2.88 -14.65
C LYS A 499 -34.66 -1.81 -14.25
N SER A 500 -34.58 -1.51 -12.96
CA SER A 500 -33.79 -0.40 -12.44
C SER A 500 -32.36 -0.78 -12.06
N GLY A 501 -32.09 -2.06 -11.80
CA GLY A 501 -30.83 -2.53 -11.23
C GLY A 501 -30.62 -2.11 -9.77
N ALA A 502 -31.66 -1.67 -9.06
CA ALA A 502 -31.61 -1.37 -7.63
C ALA A 502 -31.46 -2.66 -6.80
N PHE A 503 -30.98 -2.56 -5.55
CA PHE A 503 -31.01 -3.72 -4.65
C PHE A 503 -32.46 -4.14 -4.44
N PHE A 504 -32.80 -5.38 -4.77
CA PHE A 504 -34.14 -5.93 -4.62
C PHE A 504 -34.25 -6.79 -3.36
N THR A 505 -33.34 -7.75 -3.22
CA THR A 505 -33.24 -8.61 -2.02
C THR A 505 -31.80 -8.82 -1.61
N ILE A 506 -31.58 -8.99 -0.30
CA ILE A 506 -30.25 -9.22 0.27
C ILE A 506 -30.33 -10.44 1.17
N PHE A 507 -29.69 -11.53 0.76
CA PHE A 507 -29.54 -12.75 1.56
C PHE A 507 -28.19 -12.75 2.29
N MET A 508 -28.25 -12.67 3.61
CA MET A 508 -27.10 -12.67 4.50
C MET A 508 -26.63 -14.11 4.78
N LYS A 509 -25.46 -14.50 4.28
CA LYS A 509 -24.95 -15.87 4.43
C LYS A 509 -24.26 -16.15 5.76
N GLN A 510 -23.57 -15.16 6.34
CA GLN A 510 -22.60 -15.19 7.47
C GLN A 510 -22.98 -16.04 8.71
N GLY A 511 -23.21 -17.34 8.56
CA GLY A 511 -23.79 -18.24 9.58
C GLY A 511 -25.24 -17.91 9.97
N LYS A 512 -25.93 -17.02 9.24
CA LYS A 512 -27.27 -16.52 9.60
C LYS A 512 -28.34 -16.95 8.62
N ASN A 513 -28.03 -16.98 7.32
CA ASN A 513 -28.93 -17.38 6.25
C ASN A 513 -30.29 -16.65 6.32
N VAL A 514 -30.23 -15.33 6.43
CA VAL A 514 -31.42 -14.47 6.60
C VAL A 514 -31.68 -13.67 5.33
N LEU A 515 -32.92 -13.71 4.85
CA LEU A 515 -33.41 -12.86 3.78
C LEU A 515 -33.85 -11.50 4.34
N LEU A 516 -33.27 -10.43 3.80
CA LEU A 516 -33.62 -9.04 4.03
C LEU A 516 -34.31 -8.52 2.76
N GLU A 517 -35.54 -8.04 2.90
CA GLU A 517 -36.37 -7.59 1.78
C GLU A 517 -37.39 -6.54 2.22
N HIS A 518 -37.91 -5.80 1.25
CA HIS A 518 -39.07 -4.93 1.41
C HIS A 518 -40.34 -5.67 0.95
N LYS A 519 -40.56 -5.82 -0.38
CA LYS A 519 -41.68 -6.54 -1.04
C LYS A 519 -43.10 -6.22 -0.53
N LEU A 520 -43.31 -5.07 0.09
CA LEU A 520 -44.63 -4.67 0.60
C LEU A 520 -45.36 -3.68 -0.33
N GLU A 521 -44.63 -2.73 -0.92
CA GLU A 521 -45.20 -1.69 -1.80
C GLU A 521 -44.19 -1.27 -2.89
N THR A 522 -44.66 -0.47 -3.86
CA THR A 522 -43.92 0.08 -5.02
C THR A 522 -43.29 -1.01 -5.90
N ASN A 523 -42.03 -0.85 -6.32
CA ASN A 523 -41.24 -1.83 -7.07
C ASN A 523 -40.63 -2.92 -6.17
N GLY A 524 -40.84 -2.87 -4.85
CA GLY A 524 -40.31 -3.86 -3.91
C GLY A 524 -38.80 -3.74 -3.61
N ALA A 525 -38.09 -2.77 -4.20
CA ALA A 525 -36.66 -2.57 -4.01
C ALA A 525 -36.31 -2.17 -2.57
N VAL A 526 -35.11 -2.56 -2.13
CA VAL A 526 -34.50 -2.20 -0.85
C VAL A 526 -33.78 -0.85 -0.92
N HIS A 527 -33.19 -0.49 -2.06
CA HIS A 527 -32.46 0.78 -2.23
C HIS A 527 -33.18 1.69 -3.22
N TRP A 528 -33.92 2.68 -2.69
CA TRP A 528 -34.80 3.54 -3.50
C TRP A 528 -34.07 4.73 -4.12
N ASN A 529 -33.41 5.52 -3.28
CA ASN A 529 -32.88 6.82 -3.69
C ASN A 529 -31.57 6.71 -4.48
N PRO A 530 -31.24 7.71 -5.32
CA PRO A 530 -31.71 9.09 -5.30
C PRO A 530 -33.20 9.32 -5.67
N GLY A 531 -33.84 10.33 -5.08
CA GLY A 531 -35.27 10.58 -5.30
C GLY A 531 -35.71 12.03 -5.07
N CYS A 532 -36.83 12.40 -5.69
CA CYS A 532 -37.35 13.76 -5.71
C CYS A 532 -38.88 13.77 -5.59
N TYR A 533 -39.39 14.76 -4.86
CA TYR A 533 -40.81 15.08 -4.81
C TYR A 533 -41.02 16.55 -5.15
N SER A 534 -41.60 16.79 -6.33
CA SER A 534 -41.89 18.12 -6.87
C SER A 534 -43.33 18.15 -7.41
N PRO A 535 -44.34 18.36 -6.53
CA PRO A 535 -45.73 18.47 -6.96
C PRO A 535 -45.92 19.47 -8.12
N PRO A 536 -46.79 19.18 -9.11
CA PRO A 536 -47.77 18.10 -9.12
C PRO A 536 -47.21 16.71 -9.53
N HIS A 537 -45.92 16.58 -9.83
CA HIS A 537 -45.33 15.27 -10.10
C HIS A 537 -45.36 14.39 -8.86
N SER A 538 -45.56 13.08 -9.08
CA SER A 538 -45.47 12.07 -8.04
C SER A 538 -44.08 12.05 -7.41
N TRP A 539 -43.98 11.45 -6.23
CA TRP A 539 -42.68 11.18 -5.63
C TRP A 539 -41.98 10.08 -6.42
N VAL A 540 -40.83 10.39 -7.01
CA VAL A 540 -40.10 9.51 -7.92
C VAL A 540 -38.72 9.15 -7.39
N HIS A 541 -38.29 7.93 -7.68
CA HIS A 541 -37.03 7.37 -7.22
C HIS A 541 -36.24 6.78 -8.39
N ALA A 542 -34.92 6.66 -8.24
CA ALA A 542 -34.08 5.97 -9.21
C ALA A 542 -34.34 4.45 -9.25
N SER A 543 -34.91 3.85 -8.20
CA SER A 543 -35.39 2.47 -8.24
C SER A 543 -36.62 2.29 -9.15
N ASP A 544 -37.34 3.37 -9.46
CA ASP A 544 -38.51 3.31 -10.34
C ASP A 544 -38.12 3.44 -11.84
N TRP A 545 -36.83 3.33 -12.16
CA TRP A 545 -36.35 3.29 -13.55
C TRP A 545 -36.78 2.02 -14.26
N GLU A 546 -37.29 2.17 -15.48
CA GLU A 546 -37.71 1.05 -16.32
C GLU A 546 -36.61 0.57 -17.28
N ASN A 547 -35.78 1.49 -17.80
CA ASN A 547 -34.71 1.19 -18.75
C ASN A 547 -33.58 2.24 -18.71
N PRO A 548 -32.77 2.28 -17.65
CA PRO A 548 -31.66 3.23 -17.55
C PRO A 548 -30.47 2.80 -18.42
N ASP A 549 -29.71 3.76 -18.95
CA ASP A 549 -28.44 3.46 -19.61
C ASP A 549 -27.47 2.83 -18.61
N PHE A 550 -26.94 1.64 -18.93
CA PHE A 550 -26.06 0.91 -18.02
C PHE A 550 -24.78 0.37 -18.67
N LYS A 551 -23.78 0.11 -17.82
CA LYS A 551 -22.54 -0.56 -18.16
C LYS A 551 -22.11 -1.48 -17.03
N GLN A 552 -21.52 -2.62 -17.39
CA GLN A 552 -21.02 -3.60 -16.44
C GLN A 552 -19.54 -3.91 -16.66
N ILE A 553 -18.85 -4.23 -15.58
CA ILE A 553 -17.46 -4.69 -15.59
C ILE A 553 -17.36 -5.85 -14.62
N THR A 554 -17.04 -7.04 -15.14
CA THR A 554 -17.00 -8.28 -14.36
C THR A 554 -15.61 -8.89 -14.41
N GLY A 555 -15.16 -9.41 -13.28
CA GLY A 555 -13.94 -10.21 -13.21
C GLY A 555 -13.72 -10.79 -11.82
N PRO A 556 -12.56 -11.41 -11.58
CA PRO A 556 -12.32 -12.22 -10.39
C PRO A 556 -12.15 -11.42 -9.11
N VAL A 557 -11.86 -10.12 -9.19
CA VAL A 557 -11.66 -9.24 -8.03
C VAL A 557 -12.96 -8.52 -7.67
N PHE A 558 -13.66 -7.99 -8.68
CA PHE A 558 -14.89 -7.24 -8.49
C PHE A 558 -15.86 -7.36 -9.66
N HIS A 559 -17.14 -7.11 -9.35
CA HIS A 559 -18.20 -6.83 -10.30
C HIS A 559 -18.69 -5.41 -10.07
N MET A 560 -18.85 -4.65 -11.14
CA MET A 560 -19.33 -3.27 -11.09
C MET A 560 -20.48 -3.08 -12.05
N THR A 561 -21.56 -2.49 -11.55
CA THR A 561 -22.68 -2.01 -12.37
C THR A 561 -22.70 -0.49 -12.30
N LYS A 562 -22.84 0.17 -13.45
CA LYS A 562 -23.03 1.61 -13.58
C LYS A 562 -24.33 1.84 -14.31
N ARG A 563 -25.14 2.78 -13.84
CA ARG A 563 -26.39 3.15 -14.49
C ARG A 563 -26.67 4.63 -14.33
N ASN A 564 -27.33 5.21 -15.32
CA ASN A 564 -27.73 6.61 -15.27
C ASN A 564 -28.98 6.85 -16.12
N ALA A 565 -29.85 7.73 -15.64
CA ALA A 565 -31.01 8.23 -16.37
C ALA A 565 -31.53 9.50 -15.67
N LEU A 566 -32.52 10.14 -16.29
CA LEU A 566 -33.36 11.12 -15.60
C LEU A 566 -34.24 10.40 -14.57
N LEU A 567 -34.57 11.04 -13.45
CA LEU A 567 -35.58 10.49 -12.54
C LEU A 567 -36.93 10.37 -13.30
N PRO A 568 -37.74 9.33 -13.05
CA PRO A 568 -39.00 9.14 -13.76
C PRO A 568 -39.87 10.40 -13.75
N HIS A 569 -40.50 10.71 -14.87
CA HIS A 569 -41.40 11.87 -15.05
C HIS A 569 -40.76 13.27 -14.84
N LEU A 570 -39.45 13.37 -14.55
CA LEU A 570 -38.74 14.63 -14.39
C LEU A 570 -37.68 14.78 -15.50
N ASN A 571 -37.73 15.86 -16.26
CA ASN A 571 -36.77 16.13 -17.34
C ASN A 571 -35.51 16.88 -16.89
N ASN A 572 -35.48 17.34 -15.64
CA ASN A 572 -34.48 18.26 -15.10
C ASN A 572 -33.68 17.70 -13.91
N VAL A 573 -33.91 16.45 -13.50
CA VAL A 573 -33.13 15.79 -12.42
C VAL A 573 -32.50 14.51 -12.97
N LYS A 574 -31.17 14.51 -13.15
CA LYS A 574 -30.42 13.34 -13.61
C LYS A 574 -29.77 12.62 -12.42
N ALA A 575 -29.84 11.30 -12.39
CA ALA A 575 -29.15 10.49 -11.41
C ALA A 575 -28.18 9.48 -12.05
N MET A 576 -27.09 9.18 -11.35
CA MET A 576 -26.11 8.17 -11.72
C MET A 576 -25.79 7.31 -10.51
N ILE A 577 -25.82 5.99 -10.66
CA ILE A 577 -25.58 5.04 -9.57
C ILE A 577 -24.52 4.03 -10.02
N THR A 578 -23.55 3.78 -9.15
CA THR A 578 -22.56 2.69 -9.33
C THR A 578 -22.58 1.79 -8.12
N TYR A 579 -22.66 0.47 -8.35
CA TYR A 579 -22.41 -0.54 -7.33
C TYR A 579 -21.09 -1.27 -7.64
N ILE A 580 -20.29 -1.54 -6.62
CA ILE A 580 -19.07 -2.34 -6.72
C ILE A 580 -19.11 -3.45 -5.67
N PHE A 581 -19.24 -4.68 -6.15
CA PHE A 581 -19.22 -5.91 -5.37
C PHE A 581 -17.81 -6.48 -5.44
N TYR A 582 -17.22 -6.84 -4.30
CA TYR A 582 -15.89 -7.43 -4.25
C TYR A 582 -15.96 -8.89 -3.80
N SER A 583 -15.06 -9.70 -4.35
CA SER A 583 -14.79 -11.05 -3.83
C SER A 583 -14.41 -10.99 -2.35
N GLY A 584 -14.97 -11.89 -1.53
CA GLY A 584 -14.69 -12.03 -0.11
C GLY A 584 -14.99 -10.82 0.79
N LYS A 585 -15.68 -9.77 0.31
CA LYS A 585 -16.03 -8.60 1.14
C LYS A 585 -17.49 -8.59 1.56
N PRO A 586 -17.80 -8.19 2.81
CA PRO A 586 -19.16 -8.15 3.32
C PRO A 586 -19.95 -6.91 2.89
N TYR A 587 -19.35 -6.03 2.09
CA TYR A 587 -19.95 -4.75 1.71
C TYR A 587 -19.99 -4.58 0.19
N VAL A 588 -20.93 -3.75 -0.24
CA VAL A 588 -20.99 -3.19 -1.59
C VAL A 588 -20.66 -1.71 -1.50
N ILE A 589 -19.69 -1.24 -2.30
CA ILE A 589 -19.45 0.20 -2.43
C ILE A 589 -20.49 0.75 -3.38
N THR A 590 -21.19 1.78 -2.94
CA THR A 590 -22.23 2.46 -3.71
C THR A 590 -21.85 3.91 -3.88
N THR A 591 -21.87 4.41 -5.11
CA THR A 591 -21.84 5.84 -5.37
C THR A 591 -23.13 6.28 -6.02
N THR A 592 -23.69 7.39 -5.57
CA THR A 592 -24.84 8.05 -6.16
C THR A 592 -24.47 9.49 -6.49
N LEU A 593 -24.86 9.97 -7.67
CA LEU A 593 -24.73 11.37 -8.08
C LEU A 593 -26.10 11.84 -8.56
N MET A 594 -26.60 12.96 -8.02
CA MET A 594 -27.70 13.71 -8.61
C MET A 594 -27.18 15.01 -9.19
N GLU A 595 -27.69 15.38 -10.37
CA GLU A 595 -27.45 16.65 -11.03
C GLU A 595 -28.78 17.33 -11.38
N ILE A 596 -28.91 18.59 -10.97
CA ILE A 596 -30.04 19.46 -11.31
C ILE A 596 -29.71 20.19 -12.62
N LEU A 597 -30.44 19.86 -13.68
CA LEU A 597 -30.17 20.38 -15.03
C LEU A 597 -30.81 21.76 -15.26
N GLU A 598 -31.91 22.03 -14.58
CA GLU A 598 -32.67 23.28 -14.56
C GLU A 598 -33.22 23.53 -13.17
N ASP A 599 -33.49 24.79 -12.83
CA ASP A 599 -34.11 25.14 -11.55
C ASP A 599 -35.38 24.32 -11.30
N ILE A 600 -35.53 23.78 -10.10
CA ILE A 600 -36.69 22.99 -9.70
C ILE A 600 -37.14 23.40 -8.31
N TYR A 601 -38.45 23.38 -8.08
CA TYR A 601 -39.03 23.59 -6.76
C TYR A 601 -39.47 22.24 -6.19
N VAL A 602 -38.99 21.87 -5.01
CA VAL A 602 -39.20 20.54 -4.42
C VAL A 602 -39.79 20.64 -3.02
N LYS A 603 -40.56 19.62 -2.63
CA LYS A 603 -40.86 19.36 -1.22
C LYS A 603 -39.89 18.36 -0.59
N ALA A 604 -39.30 17.50 -1.41
CA ALA A 604 -38.26 16.57 -0.98
C ALA A 604 -37.22 16.38 -2.09
N LEU A 605 -35.95 16.43 -1.72
CA LEU A 605 -34.83 15.91 -2.48
C LEU A 605 -34.02 15.05 -1.53
N ARG A 606 -33.84 13.77 -1.89
CA ARG A 606 -33.34 12.74 -0.96
C ARG A 606 -32.30 11.84 -1.60
N ASN A 607 -31.44 11.31 -0.76
CA ASN A 607 -30.44 10.32 -1.13
C ASN A 607 -30.22 9.26 -0.04
N GLY A 608 -29.49 8.18 -0.35
CA GLY A 608 -29.02 7.19 0.62
C GLY A 608 -30.10 6.35 1.33
N GLU A 609 -31.28 6.21 0.73
CA GLU A 609 -32.44 5.55 1.35
C GLU A 609 -32.39 4.03 1.25
N ILE A 610 -32.61 3.36 2.39
CA ILE A 610 -32.73 1.91 2.48
C ILE A 610 -34.03 1.56 3.20
N VAL A 611 -34.74 0.57 2.65
CA VAL A 611 -36.07 0.15 3.07
C VAL A 611 -36.12 -1.35 3.35
N PHE A 612 -36.75 -1.74 4.45
CA PHE A 612 -37.03 -3.14 4.78
C PHE A 612 -38.43 -3.30 5.39
N ASN A 613 -38.99 -4.50 5.29
CA ASN A 613 -40.14 -4.88 6.12
C ASN A 613 -39.74 -5.13 7.58
N HIS A 614 -40.75 -5.30 8.43
CA HIS A 614 -40.59 -5.51 9.89
C HIS A 614 -40.13 -6.92 10.29
N LYS A 615 -39.91 -7.84 9.34
CA LYS A 615 -39.69 -9.27 9.64
C LYS A 615 -38.38 -9.52 10.38
N GLN A 616 -37.33 -8.78 10.03
CA GLN A 616 -35.96 -9.08 10.50
C GLN A 616 -35.46 -8.13 11.57
N PHE A 617 -35.75 -6.84 11.46
CA PHE A 617 -35.17 -5.81 12.32
C PHE A 617 -36.20 -5.22 13.26
N ASN A 618 -35.75 -4.84 14.46
CA ASN A 618 -36.60 -4.25 15.50
C ASN A 618 -35.98 -3.00 16.16
N GLU A 619 -34.77 -2.61 15.74
CA GLU A 619 -34.11 -1.40 16.21
C GLU A 619 -33.32 -0.69 15.10
N PHE A 620 -33.20 0.63 15.24
CA PHE A 620 -32.22 1.46 14.54
C PHE A 620 -31.07 1.79 15.48
N VAL A 621 -29.86 1.78 14.97
CA VAL A 621 -28.67 2.25 15.70
C VAL A 621 -27.84 3.15 14.82
N TYR A 622 -27.16 4.13 15.41
CA TYR A 622 -26.25 5.01 14.69
C TYR A 622 -25.13 5.50 15.57
N LYS A 623 -23.98 5.77 14.93
CA LYS A 623 -22.88 6.47 15.58
C LYS A 623 -23.12 7.97 15.50
N SER A 624 -23.22 8.62 16.65
CA SER A 624 -23.28 10.09 16.69
C SER A 624 -21.94 10.72 16.26
N PRO A 625 -21.93 11.98 15.80
CA PRO A 625 -20.69 12.69 15.48
C PRO A 625 -19.69 12.76 16.65
N MET A 626 -20.17 12.68 17.90
CA MET A 626 -19.35 12.62 19.11
C MET A 626 -18.75 11.23 19.39
N GLY A 627 -19.08 10.22 18.57
CA GLY A 627 -18.56 8.85 18.68
C GLY A 627 -19.41 7.89 19.50
N ASN A 628 -20.40 8.37 20.25
CA ASN A 628 -21.32 7.51 21.01
C ASN A 628 -22.31 6.81 20.08
N ILE A 629 -22.58 5.54 20.34
CA ILE A 629 -23.59 4.76 19.62
C ILE A 629 -24.94 4.92 20.33
N LYS A 630 -25.95 5.33 19.57
CA LYS A 630 -27.34 5.51 20.05
C LYS A 630 -28.24 4.47 19.41
N GLY A 631 -29.21 3.98 20.17
CA GLY A 631 -30.21 3.01 19.71
C GLY A 631 -31.63 3.53 19.86
N ILE A 632 -32.50 3.15 18.94
CA ILE A 632 -33.91 3.51 18.85
C ILE A 632 -34.69 2.22 18.62
N LYS A 633 -35.58 1.85 19.53
CA LYS A 633 -36.48 0.72 19.33
C LYS A 633 -37.57 1.10 18.33
N ILE A 634 -37.85 0.22 17.38
CA ILE A 634 -38.94 0.39 16.40
C ILE A 634 -40.28 0.29 17.12
N LYS A 635 -40.46 -0.75 17.95
CA LYS A 635 -41.68 -0.90 18.77
C LYS A 635 -41.80 0.27 19.74
N GLY A 636 -42.91 1.01 19.66
CA GLY A 636 -43.20 2.18 20.50
C GLY A 636 -42.65 3.50 19.97
N SER A 637 -41.97 3.53 18.82
CA SER A 637 -41.66 4.79 18.14
C SER A 637 -42.91 5.36 17.47
N LYS A 638 -42.98 6.68 17.28
CA LYS A 638 -44.08 7.31 16.53
C LYS A 638 -44.09 6.76 15.09
N PRO A 639 -45.26 6.34 14.57
CA PRO A 639 -45.34 5.85 13.20
C PRO A 639 -45.27 7.02 12.20
N HIS A 640 -44.69 6.79 11.03
CA HIS A 640 -44.80 7.67 9.87
C HIS A 640 -46.28 7.76 9.44
N PRO A 641 -46.83 8.94 9.05
CA PRO A 641 -46.15 10.22 8.78
C PRO A 641 -45.94 11.14 10.00
N GLY A 642 -46.04 10.64 11.23
CA GLY A 642 -45.61 11.39 12.41
C GLY A 642 -44.11 11.76 12.35
N HIS A 643 -43.68 12.75 13.15
CA HIS A 643 -42.31 13.28 13.12
C HIS A 643 -41.27 12.16 13.21
N ALA A 644 -40.53 11.95 12.12
CA ALA A 644 -39.44 10.98 12.05
C ALA A 644 -38.32 11.39 13.02
N ILE A 645 -37.52 10.42 13.46
CA ILE A 645 -36.38 10.75 14.31
C ILE A 645 -35.26 11.25 13.43
N GLU A 646 -34.91 12.52 13.61
CA GLU A 646 -33.79 13.17 12.93
C GLU A 646 -32.47 12.80 13.59
N ILE A 647 -31.49 12.44 12.76
CA ILE A 647 -30.11 12.20 13.16
C ILE A 647 -29.17 13.07 12.29
N PRO A 648 -27.97 13.41 12.77
CA PRO A 648 -27.08 14.31 12.07
C PRO A 648 -26.78 13.88 10.63
N TYR A 649 -26.78 14.87 9.72
CA TYR A 649 -26.54 14.67 8.29
C TYR A 649 -25.22 13.95 7.99
N ASN A 650 -24.18 14.13 8.80
CA ASN A 650 -22.87 13.53 8.61
C ASN A 650 -22.63 12.28 9.47
N THR A 651 -23.71 11.60 9.90
CA THR A 651 -23.65 10.35 10.67
C THR A 651 -22.65 9.35 10.03
N PRO A 652 -21.57 8.96 10.74
CA PRO A 652 -20.52 8.10 10.21
C PRO A 652 -21.01 6.74 9.69
N TRP A 653 -21.93 6.12 10.42
CA TRP A 653 -22.65 4.92 10.01
C TRP A 653 -23.95 4.80 10.82
N LEU A 654 -24.92 4.11 10.23
CA LEU A 654 -26.18 3.73 10.84
C LEU A 654 -26.54 2.29 10.43
N ALA A 655 -27.40 1.63 11.19
CA ALA A 655 -27.81 0.27 10.89
C ALA A 655 -29.22 -0.04 11.41
N PHE A 656 -29.89 -0.95 10.70
CA PHE A 656 -31.00 -1.73 11.25
C PHE A 656 -30.39 -2.93 11.98
N ILE A 657 -30.91 -3.27 13.16
CA ILE A 657 -30.42 -4.43 13.91
C ILE A 657 -31.55 -5.24 14.53
N ASN A 658 -31.19 -6.47 14.90
CA ASN A 658 -31.93 -7.30 15.82
C ASN A 658 -30.94 -8.06 16.72
N ARG A 659 -30.90 -7.70 18.01
CA ARG A 659 -29.99 -8.29 18.99
C ARG A 659 -30.26 -9.75 19.28
N GLU A 660 -31.53 -10.16 19.29
CA GLU A 660 -31.94 -11.55 19.54
C GLU A 660 -31.45 -12.46 18.41
N LYS A 661 -31.63 -12.03 17.16
CA LYS A 661 -31.16 -12.74 15.96
C LYS A 661 -29.63 -12.57 15.74
N LYS A 662 -29.02 -11.59 16.42
CA LYS A 662 -27.63 -11.13 16.22
C LYS A 662 -27.33 -10.77 14.77
N ILE A 663 -28.23 -10.03 14.13
CA ILE A 663 -28.09 -9.59 12.74
C ILE A 663 -28.17 -8.07 12.65
N GLY A 664 -27.53 -7.51 11.63
CA GLY A 664 -27.62 -6.10 11.27
C GLY A 664 -27.45 -5.87 9.78
N PHE A 665 -27.97 -4.75 9.30
CA PHE A 665 -27.69 -4.19 7.98
C PHE A 665 -27.27 -2.74 8.14
N GLY A 666 -26.06 -2.41 7.72
CA GLY A 666 -25.43 -1.11 7.95
C GLY A 666 -25.21 -0.32 6.67
N GLY A 667 -25.39 0.99 6.77
CA GLY A 667 -24.89 1.99 5.82
C GLY A 667 -23.73 2.76 6.44
N ILE A 668 -22.58 2.75 5.77
CA ILE A 668 -21.39 3.53 6.16
C ILE A 668 -21.25 4.69 5.19
N THR A 669 -21.32 5.91 5.70
CA THR A 669 -21.04 7.13 4.94
C THR A 669 -19.53 7.27 4.73
N ILE A 670 -19.01 7.15 3.51
CA ILE A 670 -17.57 7.29 3.22
C ILE A 670 -17.24 8.72 2.79
N GLU A 671 -18.03 9.28 1.86
CA GLU A 671 -17.84 10.61 1.28
C GLU A 671 -19.21 11.23 0.99
N LEU A 672 -19.35 12.51 1.32
CA LEU A 672 -20.53 13.33 1.00
C LEU A 672 -20.01 14.63 0.40
N VAL A 673 -20.47 14.97 -0.80
CA VAL A 673 -20.11 16.21 -1.48
C VAL A 673 -21.37 16.83 -2.08
N ASN A 674 -21.67 18.05 -1.65
CA ASN A 674 -22.68 18.89 -2.28
C ASN A 674 -21.93 20.07 -2.90
N THR A 675 -22.32 20.49 -4.10
CA THR A 675 -21.69 21.63 -4.78
C THR A 675 -22.60 22.13 -5.90
N ASN A 676 -22.22 23.20 -6.59
CA ASN A 676 -22.85 23.64 -7.82
C ASN A 676 -21.79 23.77 -8.92
N LYS A 677 -22.03 23.16 -10.08
CA LYS A 677 -21.09 23.19 -11.23
C LYS A 677 -20.83 24.60 -11.77
N SER A 678 -21.72 25.54 -11.48
CA SER A 678 -21.61 26.95 -11.83
C SER A 678 -20.85 27.78 -10.77
N GLY A 679 -20.38 27.14 -9.69
CA GLY A 679 -19.82 27.81 -8.51
C GLY A 679 -20.90 28.26 -7.51
N GLY A 680 -20.48 28.76 -6.35
CA GLY A 680 -21.37 29.20 -5.26
C GLY A 680 -21.29 28.33 -4.01
N LEU A 681 -22.20 28.59 -3.07
CA LEU A 681 -22.37 27.78 -1.85
C LEU A 681 -23.16 26.50 -2.15
N ASP A 682 -23.07 25.53 -1.23
CA ASP A 682 -23.88 24.32 -1.27
C ASP A 682 -25.37 24.66 -1.18
N ASP A 683 -26.15 24.14 -2.12
CA ASP A 683 -27.59 24.34 -2.19
C ASP A 683 -28.30 23.21 -1.44
N VAL A 684 -28.52 23.39 -0.13
CA VAL A 684 -29.21 22.44 0.75
C VAL A 684 -30.12 23.19 1.72
N GLU A 685 -31.26 22.59 2.05
CA GLU A 685 -32.21 23.15 3.01
C GLU A 685 -32.55 22.12 4.10
N GLN A 686 -32.03 22.37 5.32
CA GLN A 686 -32.18 21.49 6.49
C GLN A 686 -31.71 20.05 6.23
N PRO A 687 -30.42 19.84 5.93
CA PRO A 687 -29.91 18.51 5.69
C PRO A 687 -29.85 17.68 6.99
N TYR A 688 -30.42 16.48 6.97
CA TYR A 688 -30.35 15.48 8.04
C TYR A 688 -30.57 14.07 7.49
N ILE A 689 -30.32 13.04 8.30
CA ILE A 689 -30.89 11.71 8.04
C ILE A 689 -32.10 11.58 8.94
N TYR A 690 -33.17 10.96 8.46
CA TYR A 690 -34.26 10.56 9.31
C TYR A 690 -34.50 9.06 9.24
N VAL A 691 -34.95 8.49 10.35
CA VAL A 691 -35.41 7.11 10.44
C VAL A 691 -36.92 7.10 10.65
N ALA A 692 -37.60 6.22 9.94
CA ALA A 692 -39.04 6.14 9.93
C ALA A 692 -39.52 4.71 10.16
N ASN A 693 -40.59 4.61 10.92
CA ASN A 693 -41.31 3.38 11.23
C ASN A 693 -42.73 3.54 10.67
N GLY A 694 -43.06 2.89 9.56
CA GLY A 694 -44.39 2.86 8.97
C GLY A 694 -44.80 1.43 8.64
N PRO A 695 -45.53 1.19 7.54
CA PRO A 695 -45.77 -0.18 7.05
C PRO A 695 -44.45 -0.92 6.73
N TRP A 696 -43.38 -0.17 6.47
CA TRP A 696 -41.98 -0.60 6.42
C TRP A 696 -41.11 0.28 7.31
N ILE A 697 -39.87 -0.14 7.52
CA ILE A 697 -38.84 0.63 8.23
C ILE A 697 -37.83 1.13 7.22
N TYR A 698 -37.42 2.38 7.36
CA TYR A 698 -36.44 2.95 6.46
C TYR A 698 -35.62 4.05 7.11
N TRP A 699 -34.50 4.37 6.49
CA TRP A 699 -33.82 5.64 6.68
C TRP A 699 -33.69 6.35 5.34
N SER A 700 -33.59 7.67 5.35
CA SER A 700 -33.20 8.44 4.17
C SER A 700 -32.42 9.68 4.57
N ARG A 701 -31.50 10.11 3.70
CA ARG A 701 -30.83 11.40 3.82
C ARG A 701 -31.63 12.46 3.09
N ALA A 702 -32.06 13.49 3.80
CA ALA A 702 -32.70 14.68 3.27
C ALA A 702 -31.63 15.70 2.84
N LEU A 703 -31.80 16.27 1.64
CA LEU A 703 -31.02 17.39 1.12
C LEU A 703 -31.87 18.67 1.13
N HIS A 704 -33.12 18.55 0.69
CA HIS A 704 -34.20 19.51 0.88
C HIS A 704 -35.42 18.72 1.37
N TYR A 705 -36.07 19.11 2.46
CA TYR A 705 -37.18 18.31 2.99
C TYR A 705 -38.24 19.13 3.75
N THR A 706 -38.95 19.98 3.02
CA THR A 706 -40.08 20.73 3.58
C THR A 706 -41.28 19.82 3.87
N PHE A 707 -41.39 18.67 3.18
CA PHE A 707 -42.48 17.69 3.36
C PHE A 707 -42.63 17.19 4.80
N GLY A 708 -41.53 16.94 5.51
CA GLY A 708 -41.55 16.50 6.90
C GLY A 708 -41.57 17.62 7.94
N SER A 709 -41.54 18.89 7.50
CA SER A 709 -41.50 20.05 8.40
C SER A 709 -42.89 20.43 8.90
N ASN A 710 -42.97 21.33 9.90
CA ASN A 710 -44.25 21.92 10.31
C ASN A 710 -44.91 22.77 9.20
N ASN A 711 -44.18 23.14 8.15
CA ASN A 711 -44.65 23.94 7.02
C ASN A 711 -44.68 23.09 5.72
N THR A 712 -45.45 21.99 5.73
CA THR A 712 -45.49 20.98 4.65
C THR A 712 -45.97 21.51 3.28
N SER A 713 -46.55 22.71 3.23
CA SER A 713 -46.94 23.39 2.00
C SER A 713 -45.79 24.12 1.29
N ARG A 714 -44.67 24.37 1.98
CA ARG A 714 -43.53 25.12 1.43
C ARG A 714 -42.85 24.35 0.29
N MET A 715 -42.58 25.05 -0.80
CA MET A 715 -41.72 24.58 -1.89
C MET A 715 -40.32 25.19 -1.72
N SER A 716 -39.28 24.40 -1.88
CA SER A 716 -37.88 24.82 -1.82
C SER A 716 -37.28 24.88 -3.21
N ARG A 717 -36.64 25.99 -3.59
CA ARG A 717 -35.91 26.07 -4.86
C ARG A 717 -34.60 25.29 -4.73
N VAL A 718 -34.30 24.51 -5.77
CA VAL A 718 -33.00 23.91 -6.01
C VAL A 718 -32.48 24.45 -7.33
N ALA A 719 -31.33 25.09 -7.29
CA ALA A 719 -30.73 25.79 -8.42
C ALA A 719 -30.17 24.81 -9.47
N LYS A 720 -30.25 25.24 -10.73
CA LYS A 720 -29.53 24.62 -11.84
C LYS A 720 -28.04 24.48 -11.51
N GLY A 721 -27.51 23.31 -11.85
CA GLY A 721 -26.12 22.97 -11.65
C GLY A 721 -25.79 22.42 -10.27
N SER A 722 -26.75 22.36 -9.34
CA SER A 722 -26.57 21.71 -8.04
C SER A 722 -26.28 20.22 -8.24
N ILE A 723 -25.26 19.73 -7.53
CA ILE A 723 -24.72 18.38 -7.59
C ILE A 723 -24.68 17.81 -6.18
N TYR A 724 -25.22 16.61 -6.02
CA TYR A 724 -25.22 15.86 -4.76
C TYR A 724 -24.60 14.50 -4.96
N TYR A 725 -23.41 14.30 -4.41
CA TYR A 725 -22.65 13.05 -4.50
C TYR A 725 -22.55 12.37 -3.13
N GLU A 726 -22.83 11.08 -3.11
CA GLU A 726 -22.54 10.21 -1.96
C GLU A 726 -21.73 9.01 -2.39
N LYS A 727 -20.79 8.63 -1.53
CA LYS A 727 -20.14 7.32 -1.53
C LYS A 727 -20.43 6.63 -0.21
N ASN A 728 -21.14 5.52 -0.29
CA ASN A 728 -21.54 4.71 0.85
C ASN A 728 -20.99 3.28 0.73
N ALA A 729 -20.95 2.56 1.84
CA ALA A 729 -20.88 1.11 1.83
C ALA A 729 -22.10 0.52 2.52
N TYR A 730 -22.78 -0.40 1.84
CA TYR A 730 -23.90 -1.14 2.41
C TYR A 730 -23.49 -2.58 2.71
N MET A 731 -23.83 -3.07 3.89
CA MET A 731 -23.39 -4.40 4.33
C MET A 731 -24.33 -5.08 5.32
N PRO A 732 -24.67 -6.37 5.11
CA PRO A 732 -25.12 -7.21 6.20
C PRO A 732 -23.95 -7.54 7.16
N PHE A 733 -24.25 -7.71 8.44
CA PHE A 733 -23.26 -8.10 9.44
C PHE A 733 -23.85 -8.81 10.65
N VAL A 734 -23.01 -9.57 11.34
CA VAL A 734 -23.34 -10.25 12.59
C VAL A 734 -22.92 -9.36 13.76
N LEU A 735 -23.81 -9.20 14.74
CA LEU A 735 -23.50 -8.51 15.99
C LEU A 735 -22.56 -9.35 16.86
N GLY A 736 -21.58 -8.69 17.50
CA GLY A 736 -20.65 -9.36 18.42
C GLY A 736 -21.34 -9.90 19.68
N ASP A 737 -20.79 -10.98 20.24
CA ASP A 737 -21.39 -11.66 21.40
C ASP A 737 -21.26 -10.87 22.72
N LYS A 738 -20.25 -10.00 22.80
CA LYS A 738 -20.00 -9.14 23.95
C LYS A 738 -20.47 -7.72 23.64
N SER A 739 -21.01 -7.03 24.63
CA SER A 739 -21.44 -5.62 24.49
C SER A 739 -20.33 -4.70 23.97
N THR A 740 -19.07 -4.94 24.36
CA THR A 740 -17.90 -4.16 23.88
C THR A 740 -17.53 -4.44 22.43
N GLU A 741 -18.04 -5.51 21.84
CA GLU A 741 -17.73 -5.97 20.47
C GLU A 741 -18.96 -5.95 19.56
N GLU A 742 -20.13 -5.57 20.08
CA GLU A 742 -21.43 -5.62 19.41
C GLU A 742 -21.38 -5.04 18.00
N PHE A 743 -20.79 -3.85 17.85
CA PHE A 743 -20.66 -3.11 16.59
C PHE A 743 -19.25 -3.14 15.99
N LYS A 744 -18.36 -4.02 16.49
CA LYS A 744 -16.95 -4.03 16.08
C LYS A 744 -16.78 -4.19 14.57
N THR A 745 -17.57 -5.05 13.95
CA THR A 745 -17.49 -5.34 12.51
C THR A 745 -17.73 -4.09 11.65
N ILE A 746 -18.82 -3.35 11.91
CA ILE A 746 -19.15 -2.14 11.15
C ILE A 746 -18.20 -0.98 11.50
N GLU A 747 -17.76 -0.88 12.75
CA GLU A 747 -16.74 0.09 13.19
C GLU A 747 -15.40 -0.11 12.49
N ASP A 748 -14.88 -1.34 12.46
CA ASP A 748 -13.61 -1.69 11.81
C ASP A 748 -13.67 -1.41 10.30
N ILE A 749 -14.77 -1.79 9.63
CA ILE A 749 -14.95 -1.56 8.19
C ILE A 749 -15.12 -0.08 7.89
N SER A 750 -15.90 0.65 8.69
CA SER A 750 -16.02 2.11 8.58
C SER A 750 -14.65 2.78 8.70
N LEU A 751 -13.80 2.29 9.62
CA LEU A 751 -12.46 2.82 9.81
C LEU A 751 -11.55 2.55 8.60
N ILE A 752 -11.58 1.34 8.04
CA ILE A 752 -10.80 0.97 6.85
C ILE A 752 -11.20 1.81 5.64
N LEU A 753 -12.51 1.95 5.38
CA LEU A 753 -13.02 2.60 4.17
C LEU A 753 -12.83 4.12 4.15
N LYS A 754 -12.83 4.77 5.31
CA LYS A 754 -12.60 6.22 5.46
C LYS A 754 -11.14 6.63 5.41
N HIS A 755 -10.24 5.67 5.56
CA HIS A 755 -8.80 5.88 5.55
C HIS A 755 -8.18 4.96 4.49
N PRO A 756 -8.36 5.19 3.19
CA PRO A 756 -7.85 4.28 2.16
C PRO A 756 -6.31 4.26 2.13
N LEU A 757 -5.73 3.15 1.65
CA LEU A 757 -4.28 3.08 1.40
C LEU A 757 -3.78 4.20 0.46
N HIS A 758 -2.66 4.83 0.82
CA HIS A 758 -1.95 5.74 -0.07
C HIS A 758 -1.23 4.95 -1.16
N LYS A 759 -1.37 5.39 -2.41
CA LYS A 759 -0.85 4.69 -3.59
C LYS A 759 0.18 5.55 -4.29
N ARG A 760 1.32 4.95 -4.64
CA ARG A 760 2.30 5.53 -5.55
C ARG A 760 2.71 4.46 -6.54
N TYR A 761 2.96 4.85 -7.79
CA TYR A 761 3.54 3.94 -8.75
C TYR A 761 4.73 4.55 -9.49
N PHE A 762 5.59 3.68 -10.01
CA PHE A 762 6.85 4.02 -10.65
C PHE A 762 7.04 3.14 -11.89
N LEU A 763 7.48 3.75 -12.98
CA LEU A 763 7.77 3.10 -14.26
C LEU A 763 9.25 3.32 -14.61
N ASP A 764 9.82 2.52 -15.52
CA ASP A 764 11.11 2.87 -16.12
C ASP A 764 11.06 4.18 -16.88
N THR A 765 12.22 4.81 -16.93
CA THR A 765 12.48 5.87 -17.89
C THR A 765 12.79 5.26 -19.27
N ASP A 766 11.83 5.27 -20.18
CA ASP A 766 12.00 4.81 -21.59
C ASP A 766 13.06 5.62 -22.32
N ASN A 767 13.99 4.94 -23.01
CA ASN A 767 15.15 5.55 -23.68
C ASN A 767 14.81 6.58 -24.77
N ARG A 768 13.59 6.56 -25.33
CA ARG A 768 13.11 7.54 -26.31
C ARG A 768 12.79 8.89 -25.69
N ASN A 769 12.54 8.96 -24.39
CA ASN A 769 12.25 10.24 -23.74
C ASN A 769 13.48 11.14 -23.75
N ASN A 770 13.26 12.43 -23.96
CA ASN A 770 14.32 13.45 -23.93
C ASN A 770 15.12 13.39 -22.61
N ARG A 771 16.42 13.70 -22.68
CA ARG A 771 17.27 13.77 -21.48
C ARG A 771 17.00 15.01 -20.65
N GLU A 772 16.78 16.12 -21.34
CA GLU A 772 16.49 17.41 -20.73
C GLU A 772 14.99 17.61 -20.53
N TRP A 773 14.66 18.48 -19.57
CA TRP A 773 13.28 18.90 -19.37
C TRP A 773 12.77 19.62 -20.62
N VAL A 774 11.61 19.19 -21.12
CA VAL A 774 10.94 19.82 -22.25
C VAL A 774 9.88 20.77 -21.72
N ALA A 775 9.96 22.04 -22.11
CA ALA A 775 8.99 23.02 -21.70
C ALA A 775 7.56 22.64 -22.13
N PRO A 776 6.55 22.83 -21.26
CA PRO A 776 5.16 22.67 -21.64
C PRO A 776 4.80 23.67 -22.74
N ILE A 777 3.87 23.29 -23.61
CA ILE A 777 3.29 24.23 -24.57
C ILE A 777 2.31 25.10 -23.78
N LEU A 778 2.78 26.29 -23.38
CA LEU A 778 2.01 27.23 -22.57
C LEU A 778 1.14 28.19 -23.40
N VAL A 779 1.19 28.12 -24.73
CA VAL A 779 0.61 29.14 -25.62
C VAL A 779 -0.40 28.56 -26.60
N GLU A 780 -1.68 28.69 -26.26
CA GLU A 780 -2.44 29.67 -27.05
C GLU A 780 -2.06 31.06 -26.50
N PRO A 781 -1.75 32.07 -27.34
CA PRO A 781 -1.42 33.40 -26.84
C PRO A 781 -2.64 33.96 -26.08
N PHE A 782 -2.58 33.91 -24.75
CA PHE A 782 -3.45 34.67 -23.87
C PHE A 782 -2.61 35.81 -23.28
N ASP A 783 -3.15 37.02 -23.30
CA ASP A 783 -2.55 38.14 -22.59
C ASP A 783 -2.75 37.85 -21.10
N GLU A 784 -1.67 37.61 -20.35
CA GLU A 784 -1.73 37.35 -18.90
C GLU A 784 -2.30 38.53 -18.11
N GLY A 785 -2.63 39.65 -18.77
CA GLY A 785 -3.25 40.83 -18.16
C GLY A 785 -2.31 41.56 -17.20
N VAL A 786 -1.06 41.09 -17.07
CA VAL A 786 -0.04 41.72 -16.23
C VAL A 786 0.51 42.93 -17.00
N LYS A 787 0.03 44.10 -16.60
CA LYS A 787 0.49 45.38 -17.10
C LYS A 787 2.02 45.48 -16.89
N GLY A 788 2.80 45.44 -17.98
CA GLY A 788 4.26 45.50 -17.95
C GLY A 788 4.99 44.15 -18.03
N ALA A 789 4.31 43.04 -18.32
CA ALA A 789 4.98 41.76 -18.54
C ALA A 789 5.91 41.80 -19.77
N ILE A 790 7.18 41.46 -19.55
CA ILE A 790 8.27 41.59 -20.54
C ILE A 790 8.32 40.39 -21.52
N GLY A 791 7.47 39.36 -21.33
CA GLY A 791 7.59 38.05 -22.02
C GLY A 791 6.46 37.62 -22.97
N GLY A 792 5.32 38.31 -22.98
CA GLY A 792 4.17 37.91 -23.81
C GLY A 792 4.35 38.27 -25.28
N LYS A 793 4.70 37.31 -26.15
CA LYS A 793 4.74 37.56 -27.60
C LYS A 793 3.33 37.87 -28.11
N LYS A 794 3.09 39.13 -28.50
CA LYS A 794 1.87 39.55 -29.20
C LYS A 794 1.63 38.68 -30.43
N LYS A 795 0.40 38.19 -30.57
CA LYS A 795 -0.08 37.44 -31.74
C LYS A 795 0.14 38.32 -32.98
N LYS A 796 1.01 37.91 -33.91
CA LYS A 796 1.05 38.55 -35.24
C LYS A 796 -0.30 38.27 -35.90
N VAL A 797 -1.14 39.30 -35.98
CA VAL A 797 -2.35 39.29 -36.80
C VAL A 797 -1.87 39.10 -38.25
N LYS A 798 -2.22 37.96 -38.85
CA LYS A 798 -2.08 37.80 -40.30
C LYS A 798 -3.07 38.78 -40.93
N LYS A 799 -2.56 39.75 -41.70
CA LYS A 799 -3.36 40.50 -42.67
C LYS A 799 -3.75 39.58 -43.83
#